data_AF-A0A6V8D794-F1
#
_entry.id   AF-A0A6V8D794-F1
#
_cell.length_a   1.000
_cell.length_b   1.000
_cell.length_c   1.000
_cell.angle_alpha   90.00
_cell.angle_beta   90.00
_cell.angle_gamma   90.00
#
_symmetry.space_group_name_H-M   'P 1'
#
loop_
_entity.id
_entity.type
_entity.pdbx_description
1 polymer ?
#
loop_
_entity_poly.entity_id
_entity_poly.type
_entity_poly.pdbx_seq_one_letter_code
_entity_poly.pdbx_strand_id
1 'polypeptide(L)'
;MSDDVASTLTVAKLKALCILNDLSTSGKKSELVARLLEADLTHKEVGLPEQAAPEMKEEPEQQEVVLSIEDEDTLTPDVEPEKEQKQPAKAEKDDVLEAEILEADLVEDEEAVPVPVKVKKSAGSTQPATLLDIIKRPQVAAALMALIILGAGGYFFINSQLEPFTADQLRYGDEMRYTIKDGTFLATEGFVELALEQLDTDDEICKLSLLFAGDGALSITEGGTDQLYAEGSTDRLGAVVAKGGMGGQWLAVESINSNNLDKFTVQRHLTNAFNGCSSTYIRADGSAEITTQQHTELREQAMLSTQADWEIDLPDPIGQYRGTTVSYGVGGLLGGLESLAPGFAMMLQPIEVEDLLGNNLIDVGASGSNNGWDWRVIGIDEFSNNAAWKVIATHQDIKTYCLGSATMELWIEEGNPWAAKQKVDVVISSSSTNQQDCSATSQILNDLVLPEGELELHHVFERTSIERGQKQLDLGRSYSSRPQANQLQIDETDLNSWGGNEPHMPDETTMRSHSFELAIGCFDYFQGEASGATNAIDDSGYIWRATTKDTAQGSEWNMSWVAQDESAGWIKFNLTGTPSESACEFTEKGVFDDSVAFNREAIPTTLNISMMEQRLSDAVLYEQLSGTDLFFTSSGTYAPDVQVGYLVVVPGGDLNTLLSNLASDADGAVSIDMSRTWDGNDGWANQLNLLADANEGRLLGWSLIQQPQ
;
A
#
# COMPACT_ATOMS: atom_id res chain seq x y z
N MET A 1 24.77 -21.45 -36.48
CA MET A 1 24.16 -22.26 -35.41
C MET A 1 25.21 -22.39 -34.33
N SER A 2 25.01 -21.63 -33.26
CA SER A 2 25.78 -21.65 -32.02
C SER A 2 25.02 -20.75 -31.05
N ASP A 3 24.01 -21.37 -30.44
CA ASP A 3 23.32 -21.12 -29.18
C ASP A 3 23.12 -19.65 -28.74
N ASP A 4 22.00 -19.07 -29.19
CA ASP A 4 21.40 -17.87 -28.61
C ASP A 4 20.89 -18.21 -27.20
N VAL A 5 21.77 -18.17 -26.22
CA VAL A 5 21.35 -18.07 -24.81
C VAL A 5 20.89 -16.64 -24.59
N ALA A 6 19.57 -16.46 -24.53
CA ALA A 6 18.96 -15.16 -24.31
C ALA A 6 19.35 -14.63 -22.92
N SER A 7 19.96 -13.45 -22.87
CA SER A 7 20.15 -12.72 -21.61
C SER A 7 18.79 -12.52 -20.92
N THR A 8 18.72 -12.76 -19.62
CA THR A 8 17.51 -12.54 -18.79
C THR A 8 17.17 -11.06 -18.62
N LEU A 9 18.08 -10.15 -18.97
CA LEU A 9 17.87 -8.70 -18.86
C LEU A 9 17.08 -8.16 -20.04
N THR A 10 16.24 -7.16 -19.81
CA THR A 10 15.48 -6.49 -20.88
C THR A 10 16.41 -5.68 -21.79
N VAL A 11 15.98 -5.41 -23.03
CA VAL A 11 16.73 -4.54 -23.95
C VAL A 11 16.95 -3.15 -23.34
N ALA A 12 15.98 -2.66 -22.56
CA ALA A 12 16.09 -1.40 -21.82
C ALA A 12 17.20 -1.46 -20.76
N LYS A 13 17.26 -2.53 -19.95
CA LYS A 13 18.34 -2.73 -18.96
C LYS A 13 19.72 -2.87 -19.61
N LEU A 14 19.82 -3.57 -20.74
CA LEU A 14 21.06 -3.69 -21.51
C LEU A 14 21.49 -2.36 -22.14
N LYS A 15 20.54 -1.54 -22.63
CA LYS A 15 20.84 -0.19 -23.11
C LYS A 15 21.25 0.74 -21.96
N ALA A 16 20.62 0.63 -20.80
CA ALA A 16 21.01 1.37 -19.59
C ALA A 16 22.43 0.98 -19.14
N LEU A 17 22.76 -0.31 -19.13
CA LEU A 17 24.13 -0.78 -18.87
C LEU A 17 25.12 -0.28 -19.93
N CYS A 18 24.72 -0.17 -21.20
CA CYS A 18 25.56 0.44 -22.23
C CYS A 18 25.81 1.92 -21.95
N ILE A 19 24.78 2.67 -21.53
CA ILE A 19 24.91 4.10 -21.19
C ILE A 19 25.79 4.30 -19.95
N LEU A 20 25.65 3.45 -18.93
CA LEU A 20 26.47 3.49 -17.71
C LEU A 20 27.96 3.23 -17.97
N ASN A 21 28.29 2.57 -19.09
CA ASN A 21 29.66 2.26 -19.50
C ASN A 21 30.13 3.07 -20.73
N ASP A 22 29.42 4.16 -21.09
CA ASP A 22 29.72 5.03 -22.25
C ASP A 22 29.74 4.30 -23.63
N LEU A 23 28.90 3.26 -23.78
CA LEU A 23 28.78 2.46 -25.00
C LEU A 23 27.53 2.85 -25.81
N SER A 24 27.60 2.63 -27.13
CA SER A 24 26.47 2.87 -28.04
C SER A 24 25.26 1.97 -27.70
N THR A 25 24.05 2.52 -27.81
CA THR A 25 22.78 1.85 -27.46
C THR A 25 22.01 1.30 -28.67
N SER A 26 22.57 1.41 -29.88
CA SER A 26 21.93 0.90 -31.09
C SER A 26 22.27 -0.57 -31.33
N GLY A 27 21.27 -1.32 -31.81
CA GLY A 27 21.41 -2.74 -32.18
C GLY A 27 20.35 -3.66 -31.57
N LYS A 28 20.39 -4.93 -31.99
CA LYS A 28 19.56 -6.00 -31.41
C LYS A 28 20.09 -6.43 -30.04
N LYS A 29 19.25 -7.11 -29.25
CA LYS A 29 19.59 -7.56 -27.88
C LYS A 29 20.94 -8.29 -27.80
N SER A 30 21.22 -9.19 -28.74
CA SER A 30 22.48 -9.94 -28.81
C SER A 30 23.70 -9.07 -29.10
N GLU A 31 23.54 -7.99 -29.87
CA GLU A 31 24.62 -7.03 -30.17
C GLU A 31 24.97 -6.14 -28.96
N LEU A 32 23.97 -5.79 -28.14
CA LEU A 32 24.17 -5.06 -26.89
C LEU A 32 24.86 -5.92 -25.83
N VAL A 33 24.45 -7.18 -25.70
CA VAL A 33 25.07 -8.16 -24.78
C VAL A 33 26.54 -8.39 -25.15
N ALA A 34 26.84 -8.62 -26.43
CA ALA A 34 28.22 -8.81 -26.89
C ALA A 34 29.10 -7.58 -26.60
N ARG A 35 28.56 -6.38 -26.80
CA ARG A 35 29.27 -5.12 -26.55
C ARG A 35 29.54 -4.87 -25.06
N LEU A 36 28.63 -5.29 -24.18
CA LEU A 36 28.82 -5.22 -22.73
C LEU A 36 29.87 -6.22 -22.23
N LEU A 37 29.90 -7.42 -22.80
CA LEU A 37 30.94 -8.42 -22.50
C LEU A 37 32.32 -7.98 -23.03
N GLU A 38 32.39 -7.30 -24.18
CA GLU A 38 33.62 -6.69 -24.70
C GLU A 38 34.12 -5.52 -23.84
N ALA A 39 33.26 -4.94 -23.00
CA ALA A 39 33.58 -3.87 -22.06
C ALA A 39 33.92 -4.36 -20.63
N ASP A 40 34.32 -5.64 -20.50
CA ASP A 40 34.71 -6.31 -19.24
C ASP A 40 33.59 -6.50 -18.19
N LEU A 41 32.31 -6.41 -18.56
CA LEU A 41 31.22 -6.81 -17.65
C LEU A 41 31.13 -8.34 -17.57
N THR A 42 30.86 -8.84 -16.37
CA THR A 42 30.74 -10.28 -16.13
C THR A 42 29.46 -10.86 -16.75
N HIS A 43 29.48 -12.14 -17.11
CA HIS A 43 28.29 -12.82 -17.65
C HIS A 43 27.07 -12.68 -16.72
N LYS A 44 27.28 -12.62 -15.40
CA LYS A 44 26.24 -12.39 -14.40
C LYS A 44 25.61 -11.00 -14.50
N GLU A 45 26.42 -9.96 -14.69
CA GLU A 45 25.95 -8.57 -14.82
C GLU A 45 25.20 -8.34 -16.13
N VAL A 46 25.48 -9.12 -17.17
CA VAL A 46 24.79 -9.06 -18.47
C VAL A 46 23.65 -10.10 -18.56
N GLY A 47 23.34 -10.81 -17.48
CA GLY A 47 22.20 -11.73 -17.39
C GLY A 47 22.34 -13.03 -18.18
N LEU A 48 23.57 -13.50 -18.40
CA LEU A 48 23.89 -14.78 -19.02
C LEU A 48 24.23 -15.83 -17.96
N PRO A 49 23.86 -17.11 -18.15
CA PRO A 49 24.31 -18.19 -17.29
C PRO A 49 25.83 -18.36 -17.40
N GLU A 50 26.46 -18.68 -16.29
CA GLU A 50 27.91 -18.81 -16.16
C GLU A 50 28.42 -19.92 -17.08
N GLN A 51 29.27 -19.58 -18.06
CA GLN A 51 29.95 -20.58 -18.88
C GLN A 51 31.12 -21.14 -18.08
N ALA A 52 31.06 -22.46 -17.81
CA ALA A 52 32.18 -23.19 -17.24
C ALA A 52 33.42 -23.01 -18.14
N ALA A 53 34.50 -22.46 -17.56
CA ALA A 53 35.76 -22.29 -18.26
C ALA A 53 36.34 -23.65 -18.70
N PRO A 54 36.99 -23.72 -19.88
CA PRO A 54 37.62 -24.95 -20.34
C PRO A 54 38.84 -25.29 -19.49
N GLU A 55 38.98 -26.59 -19.19
CA GLU A 55 40.07 -27.21 -18.46
C GLU A 55 41.47 -26.77 -18.97
N MET A 56 42.27 -26.17 -18.08
CA MET A 56 43.72 -26.39 -18.06
C MET A 56 44.08 -27.32 -16.90
N LYS A 57 44.92 -28.29 -17.22
CA LYS A 57 45.21 -29.54 -16.52
C LYS A 57 45.99 -29.41 -15.20
N GLU A 58 45.67 -30.35 -14.30
CA GLU A 58 46.48 -31.04 -13.26
C GLU A 58 47.00 -30.18 -12.09
N GLU A 59 46.91 -30.52 -10.79
CA GLU A 59 46.44 -31.65 -9.94
C GLU A 59 46.79 -31.22 -8.46
N PRO A 60 46.41 -31.91 -7.37
CA PRO A 60 45.08 -32.40 -7.01
C PRO A 60 44.68 -32.21 -5.50
N GLU A 61 43.44 -32.62 -5.20
CA GLU A 61 42.96 -33.32 -3.98
C GLU A 61 42.67 -32.50 -2.68
N GLN A 62 41.51 -32.58 -2.00
CA GLN A 62 40.60 -33.71 -1.74
C GLN A 62 39.12 -33.29 -1.48
N GLN A 63 38.23 -33.94 -2.24
CA GLN A 63 36.90 -34.50 -1.93
C GLN A 63 35.97 -33.87 -0.87
N GLU A 64 34.83 -33.36 -1.37
CA GLU A 64 33.52 -33.43 -0.72
C GLU A 64 32.99 -34.87 -0.68
N VAL A 65 32.23 -35.19 0.37
CA VAL A 65 31.25 -36.29 0.36
C VAL A 65 29.90 -35.74 0.78
N VAL A 66 29.04 -35.62 -0.23
CA VAL A 66 27.57 -35.59 -0.19
C VAL A 66 27.01 -36.86 0.45
N LEU A 67 25.86 -36.78 1.13
CA LEU A 67 24.93 -37.91 1.18
C LEU A 67 23.50 -37.45 1.52
N SER A 68 22.62 -37.64 0.56
CA SER A 68 21.17 -37.67 0.70
C SER A 68 20.68 -39.12 0.60
N ILE A 69 19.46 -39.34 1.10
CA ILE A 69 18.44 -40.34 0.68
C ILE A 69 18.28 -41.62 1.54
N GLU A 70 17.12 -41.64 2.21
CA GLU A 70 16.09 -42.70 2.38
C GLU A 70 16.37 -44.06 3.07
N ASP A 71 15.41 -44.34 3.96
CA ASP A 71 14.68 -45.59 4.22
C ASP A 71 15.12 -46.67 5.25
N GLU A 72 14.20 -46.76 6.23
CA GLU A 72 13.54 -47.93 6.83
C GLU A 72 14.24 -48.90 7.79
N ASP A 73 13.47 -49.19 8.84
CA ASP A 73 13.35 -50.41 9.64
C ASP A 73 14.05 -50.57 11.00
N THR A 74 13.17 -50.61 12.01
CA THR A 74 13.09 -51.57 13.14
C THR A 74 13.94 -51.40 14.41
N LEU A 75 13.27 -50.96 15.50
CA LEU A 75 12.97 -51.67 16.77
C LEU A 75 13.08 -50.79 18.02
N THR A 76 12.05 -50.91 18.86
CA THR A 76 11.80 -50.23 20.13
C THR A 76 12.54 -50.92 21.31
N PRO A 77 12.25 -50.60 22.59
CA PRO A 77 13.16 -49.95 23.54
C PRO A 77 13.61 -50.92 24.66
N ASP A 78 14.48 -50.49 25.59
CA ASP A 78 14.28 -50.66 27.05
C ASP A 78 15.53 -50.33 27.91
N VAL A 79 15.23 -49.90 29.14
CA VAL A 79 16.02 -49.95 30.40
C VAL A 79 16.88 -48.73 30.81
N GLU A 80 16.25 -47.88 31.65
CA GLU A 80 16.86 -47.18 32.81
C GLU A 80 17.33 -48.20 33.88
N PRO A 81 18.37 -47.92 34.72
CA PRO A 81 18.06 -47.22 35.98
C PRO A 81 19.17 -46.37 36.65
N GLU A 82 18.68 -45.36 37.38
CA GLU A 82 19.02 -44.81 38.71
C GLU A 82 20.46 -44.54 39.23
N LYS A 83 20.63 -43.24 39.58
CA LYS A 83 21.11 -42.63 40.86
C LYS A 83 22.53 -42.89 41.40
N GLU A 84 23.26 -41.79 41.66
CA GLU A 84 23.41 -41.26 43.03
C GLU A 84 24.06 -39.87 43.07
N GLN A 85 23.51 -39.01 43.93
CA GLN A 85 23.98 -37.67 44.29
C GLN A 85 25.21 -37.73 45.22
N LYS A 86 26.13 -36.76 45.09
CA LYS A 86 26.81 -36.12 46.24
C LYS A 86 27.61 -34.87 45.83
N GLN A 87 27.24 -33.74 46.41
CA GLN A 87 28.07 -32.56 46.71
C GLN A 87 28.07 -32.39 48.24
N PRO A 88 28.81 -31.46 48.89
CA PRO A 88 29.92 -30.59 48.44
C PRO A 88 31.08 -30.49 49.48
N ALA A 89 32.21 -29.82 49.13
CA ALA A 89 32.92 -28.87 50.02
C ALA A 89 34.14 -28.21 49.32
N LYS A 90 34.35 -26.92 49.66
CA LYS A 90 35.28 -25.89 49.17
C LYS A 90 36.79 -26.20 49.35
N ALA A 91 37.65 -25.59 48.53
CA ALA A 91 38.43 -24.36 48.86
C ALA A 91 39.73 -24.17 48.02
N GLU A 92 39.97 -22.90 47.63
CA GLU A 92 41.27 -22.25 47.27
C GLU A 92 42.01 -22.71 45.99
N LYS A 93 42.78 -21.91 45.23
CA LYS A 93 43.10 -20.48 45.06
C LYS A 93 44.02 -20.39 43.81
N ASP A 94 44.22 -19.17 43.29
CA ASP A 94 45.25 -18.73 42.34
C ASP A 94 45.04 -19.27 40.89
N ASP A 95 45.03 -18.49 39.80
CA ASP A 95 45.83 -17.33 39.45
C ASP A 95 45.14 -16.60 38.26
N VAL A 96 45.29 -15.28 38.20
CA VAL A 96 44.84 -14.38 37.13
C VAL A 96 46.09 -13.79 36.47
N LEU A 97 46.11 -13.78 35.14
CA LEU A 97 46.86 -12.82 34.30
C LEU A 97 45.94 -12.52 33.10
N GLU A 98 45.79 -11.35 32.53
CA GLU A 98 46.20 -9.96 32.75
C GLU A 98 45.33 -9.20 31.73
N ALA A 99 44.65 -8.13 32.13
CA ALA A 99 44.08 -7.17 31.18
C ALA A 99 44.49 -5.78 31.66
N GLU A 100 45.44 -5.23 30.93
CA GLU A 100 46.02 -3.90 31.03
C GLU A 100 44.95 -2.84 30.74
N ILE A 101 44.59 -2.04 31.75
CA ILE A 101 43.86 -0.78 31.58
C ILE A 101 44.64 0.28 32.36
N LEU A 102 45.10 1.30 31.64
CA LEU A 102 45.89 2.42 32.14
C LEU A 102 45.07 3.37 33.04
N GLU A 103 45.66 3.68 34.19
CA GLU A 103 45.19 4.60 35.24
C GLU A 103 45.20 6.07 34.84
N ALA A 104 44.26 6.84 35.42
CA ALA A 104 44.48 8.23 35.76
C ALA A 104 44.07 8.45 37.23
N ASP A 105 45.07 8.93 37.97
CA ASP A 105 45.24 9.09 39.41
C ASP A 105 44.23 10.05 40.06
N LEU A 106 43.56 9.61 41.14
CA LEU A 106 42.74 10.41 42.06
C LEU A 106 43.36 10.27 43.46
N VAL A 107 43.97 11.35 43.95
CA VAL A 107 44.48 11.43 45.33
C VAL A 107 43.41 12.09 46.21
N GLU A 108 42.79 11.28 47.08
CA GLU A 108 42.12 11.71 48.30
C GLU A 108 43.07 11.48 49.48
N ASP A 109 43.38 12.52 50.26
CA ASP A 109 44.18 12.42 51.49
C ASP A 109 43.29 12.65 52.73
N GLU A 110 43.47 11.75 53.70
CA GLU A 110 42.70 11.57 54.94
C GLU A 110 42.82 12.71 55.98
N GLU A 111 41.80 12.75 56.85
CA GLU A 111 41.60 13.61 58.01
C GLU A 111 42.70 13.49 59.09
N ALA A 112 43.13 14.63 59.65
CA ALA A 112 43.92 14.69 60.87
C ALA A 112 43.34 15.68 61.90
N VAL A 113 43.18 15.19 63.14
CA VAL A 113 42.61 15.84 64.34
C VAL A 113 43.54 16.95 64.90
N PRO A 114 43.03 18.09 65.43
CA PRO A 114 43.88 19.19 65.91
C PRO A 114 44.19 19.15 67.42
N VAL A 115 45.41 19.55 67.79
CA VAL A 115 45.83 19.94 69.16
C VAL A 115 46.39 21.38 69.12
N PRO A 116 46.13 22.27 70.10
CA PRO A 116 46.28 23.71 69.91
C PRO A 116 47.60 24.27 70.46
N VAL A 117 48.30 25.14 69.71
CA VAL A 117 49.38 26.00 70.26
C VAL A 117 49.49 27.37 69.58
N LYS A 118 49.18 28.40 70.38
CA LYS A 118 49.76 29.77 70.54
C LYS A 118 49.87 30.75 69.35
N VAL A 119 49.14 31.85 69.58
CA VAL A 119 49.27 33.19 68.99
C VAL A 119 50.69 33.77 69.16
N LYS A 120 51.24 34.35 68.07
CA LYS A 120 52.06 35.57 68.10
C LYS A 120 51.67 36.49 66.94
N LYS A 121 51.40 37.75 67.29
CA LYS A 121 51.12 38.87 66.38
C LYS A 121 52.41 39.40 65.76
N SER A 122 52.38 39.74 64.47
CA SER A 122 52.99 40.97 63.97
C SER A 122 52.22 41.45 62.74
N ALA A 123 51.75 42.69 62.82
CA ALA A 123 50.95 43.36 61.83
C ALA A 123 51.76 43.74 60.57
N GLY A 124 51.13 43.58 59.41
CA GLY A 124 51.54 44.14 58.13
C GLY A 124 50.29 44.32 57.27
N SER A 125 49.85 45.57 57.13
CA SER A 125 48.61 46.01 56.48
C SER A 125 48.49 45.53 55.03
N THR A 126 47.44 44.79 54.69
CA THR A 126 46.85 44.79 53.33
C THR A 126 45.33 44.69 53.48
N GLN A 127 44.60 45.58 52.83
CA GLN A 127 43.14 45.72 52.91
C GLN A 127 42.40 44.42 52.51
N PRO A 128 41.21 44.12 53.06
CA PRO A 128 40.40 43.00 52.60
C PRO A 128 39.84 43.32 51.21
N ALA A 129 40.16 42.49 50.22
CA ALA A 129 39.55 42.56 48.90
C ALA A 129 38.03 42.36 49.04
N THR A 130 37.25 43.26 48.46
CA THR A 130 35.78 43.15 48.44
C THR A 130 35.35 42.16 47.35
N LEU A 131 34.14 41.60 47.43
CA LEU A 131 33.57 40.66 46.43
C LEU A 131 33.71 41.15 44.97
N LEU A 132 33.73 42.47 44.76
CA LEU A 132 33.95 43.10 43.46
C LEU A 132 35.39 42.95 42.91
N ASP A 133 36.39 42.76 43.76
CA ASP A 133 37.79 42.58 43.37
C ASP A 133 38.10 41.12 42.95
N ILE A 134 37.27 40.17 43.38
CA ILE A 134 37.36 38.75 43.01
C ILE A 134 36.78 38.51 41.60
N ILE A 135 35.73 39.25 41.21
CA ILE A 135 35.05 39.13 39.90
C ILE A 135 35.85 39.76 38.75
N LYS A 136 36.75 40.72 39.03
CA LYS A 136 37.59 41.37 38.00
C LYS A 136 38.75 40.51 37.49
N ARG A 137 38.97 39.32 38.04
CA ARG A 137 39.96 38.36 37.53
C ARG A 137 39.30 37.47 36.47
N PRO A 138 39.75 37.52 35.20
CA PRO A 138 39.09 36.79 34.10
C PRO A 138 39.08 35.27 34.32
N GLN A 139 40.06 34.75 35.05
CA GLN A 139 40.16 33.33 35.40
C GLN A 139 39.12 32.87 36.45
N VAL A 140 38.64 33.77 37.32
CA VAL A 140 37.65 33.45 38.37
C VAL A 140 36.22 33.59 37.84
N ALA A 141 35.99 34.56 36.96
CA ALA A 141 34.70 34.75 36.28
C ALA A 141 34.33 33.54 35.40
N ALA A 142 35.32 32.93 34.72
CA ALA A 142 35.10 31.74 33.90
C ALA A 142 34.74 30.51 34.76
N ALA A 143 35.42 30.28 35.88
CA ALA A 143 35.11 29.18 36.80
C ALA A 143 33.74 29.34 37.48
N LEU A 144 33.36 30.58 37.81
CA LEU A 144 32.07 30.88 38.45
C LEU A 144 30.91 30.84 37.45
N MET A 145 31.13 31.25 36.18
CA MET A 145 30.17 30.98 35.10
C MET A 145 30.06 29.50 34.77
N ALA A 146 31.17 28.75 34.76
CA ALA A 146 31.13 27.30 34.55
C ALA A 146 30.36 26.58 35.68
N LEU A 147 30.53 27.01 36.94
CA LEU A 147 29.75 26.47 38.07
C LEU A 147 28.28 26.89 38.06
N ILE A 148 27.94 28.06 37.53
CA ILE A 148 26.53 28.46 37.32
C ILE A 148 25.92 27.72 36.13
N ILE A 149 26.67 27.46 35.06
CA ILE A 149 26.23 26.68 33.89
C ILE A 149 26.11 25.20 34.23
N LEU A 150 27.03 24.64 35.02
CA LEU A 150 26.95 23.25 35.50
C LEU A 150 25.91 23.09 36.62
N GLY A 151 25.76 24.09 37.50
CA GLY A 151 24.79 24.06 38.60
C GLY A 151 23.35 24.39 38.21
N ALA A 152 23.13 25.26 37.22
CA ALA A 152 21.80 25.62 36.71
C ALA A 152 21.44 24.87 35.41
N GLY A 153 22.42 24.53 34.57
CA GLY A 153 22.20 23.77 33.33
C GLY A 153 22.21 22.26 33.51
N GLY A 154 22.99 21.73 34.47
CA GLY A 154 23.01 20.28 34.75
C GLY A 154 21.68 19.76 35.32
N TYR A 155 21.00 20.55 36.16
CA TYR A 155 19.71 20.16 36.74
C TYR A 155 18.59 20.11 35.70
N PHE A 156 18.60 20.98 34.69
CA PHE A 156 17.62 20.94 33.60
C PHE A 156 17.90 19.79 32.61
N PHE A 157 19.18 19.53 32.32
CA PHE A 157 19.57 18.48 31.35
C PHE A 157 19.49 17.05 31.90
N ILE A 158 19.59 16.87 33.22
CA ILE A 158 19.48 15.56 33.88
C ILE A 158 18.02 15.23 34.25
N ASN A 159 17.17 16.25 34.44
CA ASN A 159 15.80 16.06 34.95
C ASN A 159 14.70 16.17 33.87
N SER A 160 15.08 16.30 32.60
CA SER A 160 14.17 16.32 31.44
C SER A 160 14.41 15.16 30.46
N GLN A 161 15.14 14.12 30.87
CA GLN A 161 15.31 12.93 30.05
C GLN A 161 14.05 12.08 30.22
N LEU A 162 13.15 12.13 29.23
CA LEU A 162 12.17 11.07 29.05
C LEU A 162 12.93 9.74 28.98
N GLU A 163 12.44 8.73 29.69
CA GLU A 163 13.04 7.41 29.59
C GLU A 163 12.80 6.87 28.17
N PRO A 164 13.82 6.32 27.50
CA PRO A 164 13.63 5.63 26.23
C PRO A 164 12.65 4.47 26.40
N PHE A 165 11.68 4.34 25.50
CA PHE A 165 10.72 3.24 25.48
C PHE A 165 10.54 2.68 24.07
N THR A 166 9.95 1.49 23.97
CA THR A 166 9.53 0.88 22.70
C THR A 166 8.07 1.19 22.44
N ALA A 167 7.68 1.28 21.17
CA ALA A 167 6.29 1.48 20.79
C ALA A 167 5.33 0.59 21.60
N ASP A 168 4.25 1.21 22.07
CA ASP A 168 3.25 0.51 22.86
C ASP A 168 2.34 -0.28 21.91
N GLN A 169 2.14 -1.57 22.19
CA GLN A 169 1.30 -2.41 21.34
C GLN A 169 -0.19 -2.11 21.54
N LEU A 170 -0.94 -2.23 20.45
CA LEU A 170 -2.39 -2.14 20.46
C LEU A 170 -3.04 -3.27 21.28
N ARG A 171 -4.25 -2.98 21.75
CA ARG A 171 -5.09 -3.88 22.54
C ARG A 171 -6.52 -3.84 22.02
N TYR A 172 -7.22 -4.96 22.18
CA TYR A 172 -8.67 -4.99 21.93
C TYR A 172 -9.37 -4.02 22.89
N GLY A 173 -10.20 -3.13 22.33
CA GLY A 173 -10.87 -2.06 23.06
C GLY A 173 -10.04 -0.79 23.25
N ASP A 174 -8.86 -0.66 22.64
CA ASP A 174 -8.18 0.64 22.56
C ASP A 174 -9.04 1.62 21.74
N GLU A 175 -9.22 2.85 22.24
CA GLU A 175 -9.91 3.95 21.56
C GLU A 175 -9.12 5.25 21.72
N MET A 176 -8.93 5.99 20.63
CA MET A 176 -8.36 7.33 20.65
C MET A 176 -9.27 8.30 19.91
N ARG A 177 -9.59 9.42 20.57
CA ARG A 177 -10.25 10.55 19.91
C ARG A 177 -9.23 11.62 19.57
N TYR A 178 -9.44 12.29 18.45
CA TYR A 178 -8.55 13.33 17.95
C TYR A 178 -9.32 14.43 17.23
N THR A 179 -8.63 15.55 17.01
CA THR A 179 -9.12 16.67 16.21
C THR A 179 -8.26 16.82 14.97
N ILE A 180 -8.88 17.21 13.86
CA ILE A 180 -8.24 17.48 12.58
C ILE A 180 -8.22 19.00 12.37
N LYS A 181 -7.04 19.56 12.20
CA LYS A 181 -6.82 21.01 12.05
C LYS A 181 -6.01 21.32 10.80
N ASP A 182 -6.23 22.53 10.30
CA ASP A 182 -5.50 23.11 9.18
C ASP A 182 -5.42 22.19 7.96
N GLY A 183 -6.50 21.43 7.70
CA GLY A 183 -6.59 20.50 6.58
C GLY A 183 -6.75 21.23 5.26
N THR A 184 -5.83 21.03 4.34
CA THR A 184 -5.85 21.58 2.99
C THR A 184 -5.40 20.52 2.00
N PHE A 185 -6.16 20.35 0.93
CA PHE A 185 -5.78 19.55 -0.23
C PHE A 185 -5.85 20.41 -1.48
N LEU A 186 -4.89 20.27 -2.37
CA LEU A 186 -4.85 20.95 -3.66
C LEU A 186 -4.46 19.94 -4.74
N ALA A 187 -5.23 19.89 -5.82
CA ALA A 187 -4.89 19.15 -7.03
C ALA A 187 -5.05 20.08 -8.24
N THR A 188 -4.15 19.97 -9.21
CA THR A 188 -4.14 20.79 -10.43
C THR A 188 -3.84 19.94 -11.66
N GLU A 189 -4.35 20.37 -12.81
CA GLU A 189 -4.11 19.72 -14.11
C GLU A 189 -4.39 18.21 -14.06
N GLY A 190 -3.47 17.33 -14.46
CA GLY A 190 -3.72 15.89 -14.52
C GLY A 190 -3.87 15.23 -13.14
N PHE A 191 -3.47 15.89 -12.05
CA PHE A 191 -3.78 15.40 -10.70
C PHE A 191 -5.26 15.58 -10.34
N VAL A 192 -5.99 16.49 -11.01
CA VAL A 192 -7.44 16.62 -10.80
C VAL A 192 -8.17 15.39 -11.32
N GLU A 193 -7.75 14.85 -12.45
CA GLU A 193 -8.33 13.63 -13.03
C GLU A 193 -8.17 12.46 -12.07
N LEU A 194 -6.99 12.27 -11.47
CA LEU A 194 -6.75 11.25 -10.44
C LEU A 194 -7.63 11.45 -9.18
N ALA A 195 -7.87 12.71 -8.78
CA ALA A 195 -8.69 13.02 -7.60
C ALA A 195 -10.20 12.89 -7.86
N LEU A 196 -10.63 12.97 -9.12
CA LEU A 196 -12.04 12.94 -9.53
C LEU A 196 -12.43 11.65 -10.29
N GLU A 197 -11.52 10.69 -10.45
CA GLU A 197 -11.72 9.48 -11.28
C GLU A 197 -13.01 8.70 -10.94
N GLN A 198 -13.50 8.79 -9.70
CA GLN A 198 -14.72 8.13 -9.23
C GLN A 198 -15.98 9.01 -9.29
N LEU A 199 -15.86 10.28 -9.63
CA LEU A 199 -16.95 11.25 -9.70
C LEU A 199 -17.20 11.62 -11.16
N ASP A 200 -18.30 11.14 -11.73
CA ASP A 200 -18.72 11.52 -13.07
C ASP A 200 -19.21 12.98 -13.05
N THR A 201 -18.37 13.91 -13.50
CA THR A 201 -18.71 15.34 -13.58
C THR A 201 -18.56 15.83 -15.01
N ASP A 202 -19.61 16.42 -15.57
CA ASP A 202 -19.59 17.06 -16.91
C ASP A 202 -18.71 18.33 -16.96
N ASP A 203 -18.27 18.81 -15.78
CA ASP A 203 -17.48 20.03 -15.63
C ASP A 203 -15.98 19.75 -15.85
N GLU A 204 -15.35 20.43 -16.81
CA GLU A 204 -13.89 20.44 -16.96
C GLU A 204 -13.24 21.22 -15.81
N ILE A 205 -12.90 20.52 -14.72
CA ILE A 205 -12.24 21.09 -13.54
C ILE A 205 -10.72 21.06 -13.76
N CYS A 206 -10.07 22.22 -13.74
CA CYS A 206 -8.62 22.35 -13.92
C CYS A 206 -7.85 22.49 -12.60
N LYS A 207 -8.53 22.84 -11.51
CA LYS A 207 -7.96 22.93 -10.16
C LYS A 207 -9.03 22.66 -9.11
N LEU A 208 -8.71 21.78 -8.17
CA LEU A 208 -9.54 21.40 -7.03
C LEU A 208 -8.81 21.77 -5.75
N SER A 209 -9.46 22.50 -4.85
CA SER A 209 -8.95 22.74 -3.51
C SER A 209 -9.98 22.39 -2.45
N LEU A 210 -9.57 21.62 -1.47
CA LEU A 210 -10.39 21.23 -0.33
C LEU A 210 -9.81 21.86 0.94
N LEU A 211 -10.67 22.38 1.79
CA LEU A 211 -10.30 22.79 3.15
C LEU A 211 -11.14 21.95 4.11
N PHE A 212 -10.49 21.29 5.07
CA PHE A 212 -11.17 20.40 5.99
C PHE A 212 -10.67 20.56 7.43
N ALA A 213 -11.61 20.47 8.37
CA ALA A 213 -11.33 20.38 9.80
C ALA A 213 -12.51 19.72 10.50
N GLY A 214 -12.23 19.04 11.60
CA GLY A 214 -13.24 18.24 12.28
C GLY A 214 -12.69 17.43 13.45
N ASP A 215 -13.43 16.41 13.83
CA ASP A 215 -13.09 15.48 14.89
C ASP A 215 -13.08 14.05 14.35
N GLY A 216 -12.26 13.20 14.94
CA GLY A 216 -12.16 11.80 14.56
C GLY A 216 -11.99 10.87 15.77
N ALA A 217 -12.25 9.60 15.53
CA ALA A 217 -12.06 8.53 16.51
C ALA A 217 -11.48 7.29 15.82
N LEU A 218 -10.40 6.77 16.40
CA LEU A 218 -9.83 5.47 16.09
C LEU A 218 -10.20 4.49 17.19
N SER A 219 -10.60 3.29 16.83
CA SER A 219 -10.91 2.24 17.81
C SER A 219 -10.54 0.87 17.29
N ILE A 220 -10.10 0.01 18.20
CA ILE A 220 -9.91 -1.42 17.95
C ILE A 220 -11.07 -2.19 18.60
N THR A 221 -11.83 -2.92 17.79
CA THR A 221 -13.01 -3.65 18.27
C THR A 221 -12.64 -4.75 19.26
N GLU A 222 -13.42 -4.91 20.33
CA GLU A 222 -13.34 -6.04 21.26
C GLU A 222 -14.46 -7.05 20.98
N GLY A 223 -14.17 -8.00 20.08
CA GLY A 223 -15.08 -9.07 19.66
C GLY A 223 -15.48 -10.03 20.79
N GLY A 224 -16.77 -10.36 20.84
CA GLY A 224 -17.35 -11.27 21.82
C GLY A 224 -17.14 -12.75 21.49
N THR A 225 -17.67 -13.64 22.33
CA THR A 225 -17.58 -15.10 22.12
C THR A 225 -18.38 -15.61 20.92
N ASP A 226 -19.36 -14.83 20.46
CA ASP A 226 -20.14 -15.08 19.24
C ASP A 226 -19.29 -15.01 17.97
N GLN A 227 -18.20 -14.24 18.00
CA GLN A 227 -17.23 -14.11 16.90
C GLN A 227 -16.26 -15.30 16.82
N LEU A 228 -16.20 -16.15 17.84
CA LEU A 228 -15.28 -17.29 17.88
C LEU A 228 -15.95 -18.57 17.38
N TYR A 229 -16.70 -18.47 16.27
CA TYR A 229 -17.37 -19.63 15.68
C TYR A 229 -16.32 -20.67 15.24
N ALA A 230 -16.54 -21.93 15.62
CA ALA A 230 -15.62 -23.06 15.40
C ALA A 230 -14.25 -22.97 16.10
N GLU A 231 -14.02 -21.98 16.97
CA GLU A 231 -12.89 -22.03 17.90
C GLU A 231 -13.24 -22.90 19.12
N GLY A 232 -12.38 -23.89 19.40
CA GLY A 232 -12.53 -24.75 20.58
C GLY A 232 -12.14 -24.07 21.90
N SER A 233 -11.67 -22.81 21.86
CA SER A 233 -11.13 -22.06 22.99
C SER A 233 -11.55 -20.58 22.92
N THR A 234 -11.56 -19.91 24.07
CA THR A 234 -11.75 -18.45 24.20
C THR A 234 -10.44 -17.67 24.17
N ASP A 235 -9.32 -18.33 23.85
CA ASP A 235 -7.99 -17.68 23.84
C ASP A 235 -7.88 -16.54 22.83
N ARG A 236 -8.75 -16.50 21.81
CA ARG A 236 -8.82 -15.44 20.78
C ARG A 236 -9.91 -14.39 21.03
N LEU A 237 -10.44 -14.32 22.25
CA LEU A 237 -11.44 -13.30 22.63
C LEU A 237 -10.91 -11.89 22.31
N GLY A 238 -11.74 -11.05 21.71
CA GLY A 238 -11.36 -9.76 21.15
C GLY A 238 -11.31 -9.74 19.63
N ALA A 239 -10.96 -10.86 18.98
CA ALA A 239 -10.98 -10.95 17.52
C ALA A 239 -12.40 -11.03 16.95
N VAL A 240 -12.57 -10.59 15.70
CA VAL A 240 -13.84 -10.64 14.96
C VAL A 240 -13.76 -11.60 13.77
N VAL A 241 -14.91 -12.08 13.29
CA VAL A 241 -14.98 -12.81 12.02
C VAL A 241 -15.01 -11.81 10.87
N ALA A 242 -14.09 -11.95 9.92
CA ALA A 242 -14.07 -11.16 8.69
C ALA A 242 -14.01 -12.08 7.46
N LYS A 243 -14.60 -11.64 6.34
CA LYS A 243 -14.51 -12.35 5.06
C LYS A 243 -13.39 -11.77 4.21
N GLY A 244 -12.54 -12.62 3.66
CA GLY A 244 -11.54 -12.21 2.67
C GLY A 244 -12.11 -12.21 1.24
N GLY A 245 -11.33 -11.74 0.26
CA GLY A 245 -11.75 -11.66 -1.14
C GLY A 245 -12.15 -13.00 -1.78
N MET A 246 -11.74 -14.13 -1.20
CA MET A 246 -12.15 -15.47 -1.65
C MET A 246 -13.50 -15.93 -1.07
N GLY A 247 -14.15 -15.13 -0.22
CA GLY A 247 -15.39 -15.45 0.50
C GLY A 247 -15.19 -16.29 1.78
N GLY A 248 -13.95 -16.71 2.05
CA GLY A 248 -13.60 -17.45 3.27
C GLY A 248 -13.70 -16.61 4.53
N GLN A 249 -14.12 -17.23 5.64
CA GLN A 249 -14.18 -16.60 6.96
C GLN A 249 -12.85 -16.75 7.70
N TRP A 250 -12.32 -15.64 8.20
CA TRP A 250 -11.06 -15.56 8.93
C TRP A 250 -11.31 -14.91 10.29
N LEU A 251 -10.38 -15.13 11.23
CA LEU A 251 -10.33 -14.31 12.44
C LEU A 251 -9.36 -13.14 12.23
N ALA A 252 -9.83 -11.94 12.55
CA ALA A 252 -9.12 -10.70 12.29
C ALA A 252 -9.20 -9.73 13.47
N VAL A 253 -8.24 -8.81 13.51
CA VAL A 253 -8.36 -7.56 14.27
C VAL A 253 -9.13 -6.57 13.40
N GLU A 254 -10.15 -5.94 13.98
CA GLU A 254 -10.91 -4.88 13.32
C GLU A 254 -10.49 -3.53 13.88
N SER A 255 -10.03 -2.65 12.98
CA SER A 255 -9.71 -1.25 13.25
C SER A 255 -10.75 -0.38 12.56
N ILE A 256 -11.32 0.55 13.31
CA ILE A 256 -12.34 1.49 12.83
C ILE A 256 -11.82 2.91 13.01
N ASN A 257 -11.81 3.68 11.94
CA ASN A 257 -11.50 5.10 11.93
C ASN A 257 -12.69 5.91 11.42
N SER A 258 -13.32 6.70 12.27
CA SER A 258 -14.42 7.59 11.90
C SER A 258 -13.99 9.05 11.97
N ASN A 259 -14.24 9.79 10.90
CA ASN A 259 -13.95 11.21 10.75
C ASN A 259 -15.23 11.98 10.48
N ASN A 260 -15.50 13.01 11.26
CA ASN A 260 -16.57 13.97 11.02
C ASN A 260 -15.96 15.35 10.77
N LEU A 261 -16.08 15.82 9.53
CA LEU A 261 -15.56 17.09 9.05
C LEU A 261 -16.67 18.14 9.04
N ASP A 262 -16.92 18.76 10.20
CA ASP A 262 -17.90 19.85 10.35
C ASP A 262 -17.58 21.09 9.49
N LYS A 263 -16.32 21.25 9.09
CA LYS A 263 -15.88 22.30 8.18
C LYS A 263 -15.27 21.64 6.96
N PHE A 264 -16.09 21.44 5.94
CA PHE A 264 -15.64 20.93 4.65
C PHE A 264 -15.95 21.95 3.56
N THR A 265 -14.93 22.51 2.94
CA THR A 265 -15.06 23.48 1.86
C THR A 265 -14.43 22.93 0.60
N VAL A 266 -15.19 22.93 -0.49
CA VAL A 266 -14.70 22.56 -1.82
C VAL A 266 -14.64 23.79 -2.71
N GLN A 267 -13.51 23.99 -3.37
CA GLN A 267 -13.28 25.05 -4.35
C GLN A 267 -12.90 24.42 -5.69
N ARG A 268 -13.75 24.60 -6.70
CA ARG A 268 -13.54 24.08 -8.06
C ARG A 268 -13.27 25.23 -9.02
N HIS A 269 -12.15 25.17 -9.73
CA HIS A 269 -11.84 26.07 -10.82
C HIS A 269 -12.13 25.35 -12.14
N LEU A 270 -12.94 25.98 -12.98
CA LEU A 270 -13.29 25.44 -14.30
C LEU A 270 -12.32 25.94 -15.37
N THR A 271 -12.13 25.14 -16.41
CA THR A 271 -11.41 25.52 -17.62
C THR A 271 -12.16 26.66 -18.33
N ASN A 272 -11.42 27.67 -18.79
CA ASN A 272 -11.97 28.80 -19.52
C ASN A 272 -11.97 28.55 -21.05
N ALA A 273 -12.67 29.40 -21.81
CA ALA A 273 -12.79 29.29 -23.27
C ALA A 273 -11.47 29.40 -24.08
N PHE A 274 -10.33 29.61 -23.41
CA PHE A 274 -8.99 29.68 -24.01
C PHE A 274 -8.07 28.54 -23.50
N ASN A 275 -8.64 27.46 -22.96
CA ASN A 275 -7.94 26.31 -22.39
C ASN A 275 -6.98 26.67 -21.24
N GLY A 276 -7.34 27.69 -20.45
CA GLY A 276 -6.61 28.07 -19.23
C GLY A 276 -7.50 27.95 -18.00
N CYS A 277 -6.90 27.77 -16.82
CA CYS A 277 -7.66 27.62 -15.60
C CYS A 277 -8.30 28.96 -15.16
N SER A 278 -9.60 28.99 -14.88
CA SER A 278 -10.30 30.22 -14.52
C SER A 278 -9.83 30.78 -13.17
N SER A 279 -9.73 32.11 -13.07
CA SER A 279 -9.46 32.79 -11.78
C SER A 279 -10.68 32.81 -10.86
N THR A 280 -11.88 32.49 -11.38
CA THR A 280 -13.10 32.36 -10.59
C THR A 280 -13.30 30.90 -10.20
N TYR A 281 -13.72 30.67 -8.96
CA TYR A 281 -14.00 29.35 -8.44
C TYR A 281 -15.46 29.22 -7.99
N ILE A 282 -15.98 28.01 -8.10
CA ILE A 282 -17.22 27.60 -7.44
C ILE A 282 -16.83 27.11 -6.06
N ARG A 283 -17.44 27.70 -5.03
CA ARG A 283 -17.22 27.32 -3.64
C ARG A 283 -18.50 26.73 -3.05
N ALA A 284 -18.37 25.59 -2.40
CA ALA A 284 -19.39 25.06 -1.51
C ALA A 284 -18.78 24.78 -0.13
N ASP A 285 -19.53 25.14 0.90
CA ASP A 285 -19.18 24.89 2.30
C ASP A 285 -20.26 23.98 2.89
N GLY A 286 -19.85 22.91 3.57
CA GLY A 286 -20.74 21.93 4.16
C GLY A 286 -19.98 20.99 5.09
N SER A 287 -20.40 19.73 5.13
CA SER A 287 -19.82 18.69 5.99
C SER A 287 -19.49 17.43 5.21
N ALA A 288 -18.54 16.66 5.72
CA ALA A 288 -18.25 15.33 5.22
C ALA A 288 -18.02 14.37 6.37
N GLU A 289 -18.50 13.15 6.24
CA GLU A 289 -18.28 12.05 7.18
C GLU A 289 -17.60 10.90 6.43
N ILE A 290 -16.57 10.31 7.03
CA ILE A 290 -15.84 9.18 6.46
C ILE A 290 -15.55 8.19 7.57
N THR A 291 -16.04 6.97 7.45
CA THR A 291 -15.72 5.85 8.34
C THR A 291 -15.01 4.76 7.56
N THR A 292 -13.79 4.43 7.96
CA THR A 292 -12.98 3.34 7.39
C THR A 292 -12.93 2.18 8.39
N GLN A 293 -13.18 0.98 7.93
CA GLN A 293 -13.09 -0.27 8.69
C GLN A 293 -12.09 -1.18 8.01
N GLN A 294 -11.10 -1.65 8.76
CA GLN A 294 -10.02 -2.49 8.27
C GLN A 294 -9.97 -3.80 9.05
N HIS A 295 -9.77 -4.91 8.33
CA HIS A 295 -9.67 -6.24 8.92
C HIS A 295 -8.30 -6.84 8.62
N THR A 296 -7.48 -6.98 9.65
CA THR A 296 -6.14 -7.58 9.55
C THR A 296 -6.16 -9.00 10.12
N GLU A 297 -5.76 -9.99 9.33
CA GLU A 297 -5.78 -11.41 9.70
C GLU A 297 -4.82 -11.71 10.87
N LEU A 298 -5.24 -12.56 11.81
CA LEU A 298 -4.47 -12.75 13.05
C LEU A 298 -3.10 -13.42 12.88
N ARG A 299 -2.92 -14.40 11.98
CA ARG A 299 -1.72 -15.24 11.92
C ARG A 299 -0.64 -14.65 11.02
N GLU A 300 -1.02 -14.31 9.81
CA GLU A 300 -0.19 -13.80 8.72
C GLU A 300 -0.18 -12.28 8.65
N GLN A 301 -1.05 -11.61 9.44
CA GLN A 301 -1.11 -10.14 9.51
C GLN A 301 -1.39 -9.50 8.14
N ALA A 302 -2.06 -10.24 7.27
CA ALA A 302 -2.47 -9.78 5.95
C ALA A 302 -3.76 -8.97 6.05
N MET A 303 -3.85 -7.86 5.31
CA MET A 303 -5.08 -7.09 5.15
C MET A 303 -6.11 -7.92 4.38
N LEU A 304 -7.22 -8.27 5.01
CA LEU A 304 -8.30 -9.05 4.40
C LEU A 304 -9.24 -8.15 3.60
N SER A 305 -9.66 -7.05 4.21
CA SER A 305 -10.59 -6.10 3.63
C SER A 305 -10.41 -4.70 4.21
N THR A 306 -10.70 -3.70 3.39
CA THR A 306 -10.87 -2.31 3.80
C THR A 306 -12.21 -1.83 3.26
N GLN A 307 -13.12 -1.44 4.15
CA GLN A 307 -14.38 -0.81 3.83
C GLN A 307 -14.32 0.67 4.18
N ALA A 308 -14.78 1.54 3.29
CA ALA A 308 -14.95 2.96 3.57
C ALA A 308 -16.37 3.40 3.21
N ASP A 309 -17.08 3.84 4.23
CA ASP A 309 -18.38 4.49 4.14
C ASP A 309 -18.17 6.00 4.22
N TRP A 310 -18.72 6.75 3.28
CA TRP A 310 -18.53 8.18 3.19
C TRP A 310 -19.81 8.91 2.80
N GLU A 311 -19.98 10.12 3.33
CA GLU A 311 -21.09 11.01 3.04
C GLU A 311 -20.56 12.44 2.95
N ILE A 312 -20.97 13.16 1.91
CA ILE A 312 -20.60 14.53 1.64
C ILE A 312 -21.91 15.32 1.48
N ASP A 313 -22.13 16.29 2.35
CA ASP A 313 -23.27 17.20 2.28
C ASP A 313 -22.78 18.59 1.92
N LEU A 314 -22.90 18.94 0.63
CA LEU A 314 -22.55 20.25 0.10
C LEU A 314 -23.76 20.88 -0.60
N PRO A 315 -23.93 22.21 -0.49
CA PRO A 315 -24.98 22.91 -1.22
C PRO A 315 -24.78 22.85 -2.74
N ASP A 316 -25.85 23.15 -3.48
CA ASP A 316 -25.78 23.38 -4.92
C ASP A 316 -24.67 24.39 -5.28
N PRO A 317 -23.90 24.17 -6.35
CA PRO A 317 -24.10 23.18 -7.41
C PRO A 317 -23.24 21.91 -7.25
N ILE A 318 -22.69 21.62 -6.06
CA ILE A 318 -21.94 20.37 -5.84
C ILE A 318 -22.92 19.25 -5.50
N GLY A 319 -23.82 19.49 -4.55
CA GLY A 319 -24.83 18.53 -4.14
C GLY A 319 -24.35 17.55 -3.08
N GLN A 320 -25.24 16.64 -2.72
CA GLN A 320 -25.01 15.62 -1.69
C GLN A 320 -24.54 14.33 -2.36
N TYR A 321 -23.60 13.63 -1.75
CA TYR A 321 -23.15 12.33 -2.23
C TYR A 321 -22.95 11.41 -1.04
N ARG A 322 -23.23 10.14 -1.21
CA ARG A 322 -22.84 9.12 -0.24
C ARG A 322 -22.41 7.86 -0.96
N GLY A 323 -21.56 7.08 -0.32
CA GLY A 323 -21.16 5.81 -0.88
C GLY A 323 -20.49 4.90 0.12
N THR A 324 -20.38 3.65 -0.31
CA THR A 324 -19.64 2.59 0.37
C THR A 324 -18.70 1.98 -0.64
N THR A 325 -17.42 1.85 -0.30
CA THR A 325 -16.45 1.13 -1.11
C THR A 325 -15.76 0.07 -0.26
N VAL A 326 -15.52 -1.11 -0.84
CA VAL A 326 -14.84 -2.21 -0.18
C VAL A 326 -13.76 -2.75 -1.11
N SER A 327 -12.53 -2.86 -0.62
CA SER A 327 -11.43 -3.54 -1.30
C SER A 327 -10.93 -4.74 -0.50
N TYR A 328 -10.46 -5.78 -1.20
CA TYR A 328 -9.92 -7.01 -0.62
C TYR A 328 -8.47 -7.21 -1.02
N GLY A 329 -7.57 -6.56 -0.28
CA GLY A 329 -6.12 -6.73 -0.45
C GLY A 329 -5.53 -6.12 -1.73
N VAL A 330 -6.32 -5.37 -2.51
CA VAL A 330 -5.86 -4.66 -3.71
C VAL A 330 -6.19 -3.18 -3.62
N GLY A 331 -5.18 -2.32 -3.70
CA GLY A 331 -5.33 -0.86 -3.66
C GLY A 331 -5.84 -0.35 -2.31
N GLY A 332 -5.04 0.46 -1.61
CA GLY A 332 -5.53 1.16 -0.43
C GLY A 332 -6.65 2.16 -0.77
N LEU A 333 -7.20 2.81 0.25
CA LEU A 333 -8.29 3.79 0.14
C LEU A 333 -8.09 4.86 -0.95
N LEU A 334 -6.83 5.15 -1.29
CA LEU A 334 -6.45 6.19 -2.24
C LEU A 334 -6.33 5.71 -3.71
N GLY A 335 -6.66 4.44 -4.02
CA GLY A 335 -6.63 3.92 -5.39
C GLY A 335 -5.26 4.07 -6.05
N GLY A 336 -5.20 4.73 -7.21
CA GLY A 336 -3.96 4.97 -7.96
C GLY A 336 -2.93 5.86 -7.25
N LEU A 337 -3.30 6.58 -6.17
CA LEU A 337 -2.31 7.36 -5.42
C LEU A 337 -1.47 6.47 -4.48
N GLU A 338 -1.97 5.32 -4.02
CA GLU A 338 -1.13 4.29 -3.35
C GLU A 338 -0.17 3.60 -4.30
N SER A 339 -0.53 3.43 -5.58
CA SER A 339 0.39 2.85 -6.57
C SER A 339 1.53 3.80 -6.91
N LEU A 340 1.31 5.12 -6.80
CA LEU A 340 2.37 6.13 -6.94
C LEU A 340 3.37 6.11 -5.79
N ALA A 341 2.92 5.90 -4.54
CA ALA A 341 3.77 5.87 -3.36
C ALA A 341 3.16 4.99 -2.25
N PRO A 342 3.64 3.75 -2.06
CA PRO A 342 3.13 2.85 -1.03
C PRO A 342 3.28 3.43 0.37
N GLY A 343 2.21 3.35 1.18
CA GLY A 343 2.23 3.85 2.56
C GLY A 343 1.69 5.28 2.72
N PHE A 344 1.05 5.81 1.67
CA PHE A 344 0.41 7.12 1.70
C PHE A 344 -0.82 7.19 2.61
N ALA A 345 -1.53 6.07 2.76
CA ALA A 345 -2.70 5.91 3.62
C ALA A 345 -2.36 6.15 5.10
N MET A 346 -1.10 5.93 5.50
CA MET A 346 -0.62 6.27 6.85
C MET A 346 -0.76 7.76 7.17
N MET A 347 -0.84 8.62 6.15
CA MET A 347 -1.03 10.05 6.33
C MET A 347 -2.48 10.45 6.57
N LEU A 348 -3.46 9.60 6.27
CA LEU A 348 -4.89 9.97 6.36
C LEU A 348 -5.48 9.75 7.76
N GLN A 349 -4.72 9.14 8.65
CA GLN A 349 -5.12 8.87 10.02
C GLN A 349 -3.93 8.98 10.97
N PRO A 350 -4.16 9.17 12.27
CA PRO A 350 -3.09 9.10 13.26
C PRO A 350 -2.33 7.77 13.17
N ILE A 351 -1.01 7.83 13.02
CA ILE A 351 -0.15 6.67 12.79
C ILE A 351 -0.05 5.79 14.03
N GLU A 352 -0.12 4.48 13.81
CA GLU A 352 0.29 3.46 14.76
C GLU A 352 1.81 3.48 14.93
N VAL A 353 2.28 3.73 16.15
CA VAL A 353 3.70 3.95 16.43
C VAL A 353 4.51 2.69 16.14
N GLU A 354 3.95 1.51 16.42
CA GLU A 354 4.56 0.21 16.10
C GLU A 354 4.67 -0.01 14.59
N ASP A 355 3.68 0.42 13.80
CA ASP A 355 3.73 0.31 12.33
C ASP A 355 4.83 1.15 11.70
N LEU A 356 5.14 2.33 12.24
CA LEU A 356 6.21 3.18 11.73
C LEU A 356 7.59 2.81 12.29
N LEU A 357 7.68 2.64 13.61
CA LEU A 357 8.96 2.48 14.30
C LEU A 357 9.35 1.02 14.52
N GLY A 358 8.41 0.08 14.38
CA GLY A 358 8.58 -1.31 14.79
C GLY A 358 8.89 -1.40 16.30
N ASN A 359 9.71 -2.39 16.65
CA ASN A 359 10.16 -2.62 18.03
C ASN A 359 11.42 -1.83 18.40
N ASN A 360 11.72 -0.73 17.69
CA ASN A 360 12.92 0.06 17.96
C ASN A 360 12.76 0.90 19.23
N LEU A 361 13.86 1.06 19.97
CA LEU A 361 13.90 1.93 21.14
C LEU A 361 13.87 3.40 20.69
N ILE A 362 12.91 4.16 21.23
CA ILE A 362 12.75 5.58 20.95
C ILE A 362 13.71 6.35 21.86
N ASP A 363 14.82 6.79 21.28
CA ASP A 363 15.84 7.61 21.94
C ASP A 363 16.44 8.63 20.97
N VAL A 364 17.08 9.68 21.47
CA VAL A 364 17.68 10.76 20.67
C VAL A 364 18.63 10.17 19.62
N GLY A 365 18.36 10.48 18.35
CA GLY A 365 19.19 10.04 17.23
C GLY A 365 18.91 8.62 16.75
N ALA A 366 17.96 7.90 17.34
CA ALA A 366 17.44 6.66 16.76
C ALA A 366 16.82 6.95 15.39
N SER A 367 17.03 6.05 14.45
CA SER A 367 16.50 6.14 13.09
C SER A 367 16.27 4.76 12.52
N GLY A 368 15.32 4.66 11.60
CA GLY A 368 15.02 3.43 10.88
C GLY A 368 14.25 3.72 9.61
N SER A 369 13.86 2.67 8.92
CA SER A 369 13.02 2.72 7.73
C SER A 369 11.99 1.60 7.84
N ASN A 370 10.71 1.93 7.64
CA ASN A 370 9.63 0.95 7.58
C ASN A 370 8.50 1.45 6.67
N ASN A 371 7.84 0.54 5.96
CA ASN A 371 6.68 0.84 5.10
C ASN A 371 6.90 2.05 4.14
N GLY A 372 8.11 2.20 3.59
CA GLY A 372 8.45 3.31 2.68
C GLY A 372 8.85 4.62 3.37
N TRP A 373 8.82 4.68 4.70
CA TRP A 373 9.11 5.87 5.49
C TRP A 373 10.44 5.75 6.24
N ASP A 374 11.35 6.69 5.98
CA ASP A 374 12.56 6.88 6.77
C ASP A 374 12.25 7.79 7.96
N TRP A 375 12.45 7.30 9.17
CA TRP A 375 12.15 8.05 10.40
C TRP A 375 13.40 8.32 11.24
N ARG A 376 13.34 9.40 12.03
CA ARG A 376 14.39 9.80 12.96
C ARG A 376 13.83 10.51 14.19
N VAL A 377 14.30 10.11 15.36
CA VAL A 377 14.02 10.78 16.63
C VAL A 377 14.92 12.00 16.75
N ILE A 378 14.31 13.18 16.79
CA ILE A 378 15.02 14.46 16.89
C ILE A 378 15.37 14.78 18.34
N GLY A 379 14.46 14.47 19.25
CA GLY A 379 14.61 14.74 20.67
C GLY A 379 13.26 14.91 21.37
N ILE A 380 13.29 15.56 22.52
CA ILE A 380 12.12 15.76 23.37
C ILE A 380 11.50 17.12 23.06
N ASP A 381 10.18 17.15 22.94
CA ASP A 381 9.37 18.34 22.78
C ASP A 381 8.17 18.27 23.75
N GLU A 382 7.35 19.32 23.79
CA GLU A 382 6.20 19.42 24.69
C GLU A 382 4.87 19.35 23.92
N PHE A 383 4.00 18.41 24.30
CA PHE A 383 2.62 18.34 23.82
C PHE A 383 1.66 18.32 25.01
N SER A 384 0.65 19.20 24.99
CA SER A 384 -0.36 19.29 26.08
C SER A 384 0.22 19.44 27.51
N ASN A 385 1.39 20.08 27.64
CA ASN A 385 2.20 20.22 28.87
C ASN A 385 2.85 18.92 29.40
N ASN A 386 2.90 17.87 28.58
CA ASN A 386 3.66 16.66 28.83
C ASN A 386 4.85 16.59 27.87
N ALA A 387 5.93 15.97 28.32
CA ALA A 387 7.07 15.71 27.46
C ALA A 387 6.72 14.57 26.49
N ALA A 388 7.03 14.75 25.21
CA ALA A 388 6.83 13.76 24.15
C ALA A 388 8.09 13.66 23.27
N TRP A 389 8.32 12.50 22.67
CA TRP A 389 9.38 12.31 21.69
C TRP A 389 8.95 12.87 20.34
N LYS A 390 9.74 13.78 19.79
CA LYS A 390 9.55 14.33 18.46
C LYS A 390 10.28 13.48 17.42
N VAL A 391 9.51 12.89 16.51
CA VAL A 391 10.00 12.07 15.41
C VAL A 391 9.67 12.75 14.09
N ILE A 392 10.60 12.74 13.14
CA ILE A 392 10.36 13.17 11.77
C ILE A 392 10.46 11.96 10.87
N ALA A 393 9.44 11.75 10.04
CA ALA A 393 9.42 10.73 9.01
C ALA A 393 9.37 11.36 7.61
N THR A 394 10.12 10.82 6.66
CA THR A 394 10.20 11.29 5.27
C THR A 394 10.02 10.11 4.33
N HIS A 395 9.20 10.26 3.30
CA HIS A 395 8.94 9.18 2.35
C HIS A 395 10.15 8.93 1.45
N GLN A 396 10.59 7.68 1.36
CA GLN A 396 11.81 7.29 0.65
C GLN A 396 11.67 7.48 -0.86
N ASP A 397 10.60 6.98 -1.47
CA ASP A 397 10.45 6.99 -2.94
C ASP A 397 10.27 8.40 -3.51
N ILE A 398 9.42 9.23 -2.91
CA ILE A 398 9.23 10.63 -3.34
C ILE A 398 10.54 11.41 -3.34
N LYS A 399 11.36 11.18 -2.30
CA LYS A 399 12.69 11.78 -2.21
C LYS A 399 13.66 11.20 -3.24
N THR A 400 13.65 9.88 -3.43
CA THR A 400 14.59 9.16 -4.31
C THR A 400 14.31 9.46 -5.79
N TYR A 401 13.04 9.49 -6.18
CA TYR A 401 12.59 9.77 -7.54
C TYR A 401 12.32 11.24 -7.80
N CYS A 402 12.60 12.12 -6.82
CA CYS A 402 12.45 13.56 -7.00
C CYS A 402 11.03 13.98 -7.42
N LEU A 403 10.02 13.35 -6.84
CA LEU A 403 8.61 13.63 -7.12
C LEU A 403 8.08 14.81 -6.31
N GLY A 404 8.83 15.24 -5.29
CA GLY A 404 8.47 16.33 -4.39
C GLY A 404 8.98 16.08 -2.96
N SER A 405 8.16 16.39 -1.96
CA SER A 405 8.42 16.12 -0.55
C SER A 405 7.18 15.59 0.16
N ALA A 406 7.32 14.49 0.88
CA ALA A 406 6.31 13.99 1.82
C ALA A 406 6.96 13.78 3.18
N THR A 407 6.49 14.54 4.18
CA THR A 407 7.07 14.56 5.52
C THR A 407 6.00 14.55 6.59
N MET A 408 6.31 13.87 7.70
CA MET A 408 5.47 13.82 8.88
C MET A 408 6.28 14.20 10.12
N GLU A 409 5.74 15.10 10.93
CA GLU A 409 6.26 15.38 12.27
C GLU A 409 5.31 14.75 13.30
N LEU A 410 5.84 13.88 14.14
CA LEU A 410 5.09 13.09 15.12
C LEU A 410 5.55 13.43 16.54
N TRP A 411 4.60 13.52 17.47
CA TRP A 411 4.85 13.58 18.90
C TRP A 411 4.33 12.29 19.53
N ILE A 412 5.22 11.53 20.14
CA ILE A 412 4.95 10.20 20.68
C ILE A 412 5.09 10.24 22.19
N GLU A 413 4.06 9.78 22.89
CA GLU A 413 3.99 9.69 24.35
C GLU A 413 4.02 8.22 24.78
N GLU A 414 4.69 7.93 25.90
CA GLU A 414 4.66 6.59 26.50
C GLU A 414 3.21 6.26 26.92
N GLY A 415 2.77 5.01 26.69
CA GLY A 415 1.39 4.61 27.01
C GLY A 415 0.37 4.90 25.90
N ASN A 416 0.78 5.51 24.79
CA ASN A 416 -0.07 5.77 23.63
C ASN A 416 0.43 4.96 22.40
N PRO A 417 -0.36 4.01 21.88
CA PRO A 417 0.02 3.22 20.71
C PRO A 417 -0.07 4.03 19.40
N TRP A 418 -0.75 5.18 19.39
CA TRP A 418 -0.83 6.09 18.25
C TRP A 418 -0.03 7.38 18.48
N ALA A 419 0.29 8.11 17.41
CA ALA A 419 0.89 9.44 17.53
C ALA A 419 -0.05 10.41 18.27
N ALA A 420 0.42 11.05 19.34
CA ALA A 420 -0.37 12.01 20.12
C ALA A 420 -0.62 13.32 19.34
N LYS A 421 0.33 13.69 18.49
CA LYS A 421 0.18 14.74 17.48
C LYS A 421 0.91 14.32 16.22
N GLN A 422 0.30 14.58 15.08
CA GLN A 422 0.87 14.29 13.77
C GLN A 422 0.62 15.47 12.85
N LYS A 423 1.68 16.05 12.29
CA LYS A 423 1.59 17.06 11.25
C LYS A 423 2.05 16.44 9.95
N VAL A 424 1.19 16.48 8.94
CA VAL A 424 1.44 15.96 7.59
C VAL A 424 1.69 17.13 6.65
N ASP A 425 2.73 17.00 5.83
CA ASP A 425 3.12 17.98 4.81
C ASP A 425 3.60 17.24 3.56
N VAL A 426 2.76 17.25 2.52
CA VAL A 426 3.00 16.57 1.24
C VAL A 426 2.85 17.56 0.11
N VAL A 427 3.84 17.58 -0.77
CA VAL A 427 3.85 18.32 -2.02
C VAL A 427 4.45 17.40 -3.08
N ILE A 428 3.68 17.06 -4.10
CA ILE A 428 4.13 16.33 -5.27
C ILE A 428 3.94 17.26 -6.46
N SER A 429 5.00 17.46 -7.25
CA SER A 429 4.89 18.25 -8.47
C SER A 429 5.83 17.78 -9.55
N SER A 430 5.35 17.92 -10.79
CA SER A 430 6.15 17.75 -12.01
C SER A 430 7.10 18.93 -12.25
N SER A 431 6.95 20.04 -11.52
CA SER A 431 7.74 21.25 -11.76
C SER A 431 9.15 21.20 -11.13
N SER A 432 10.16 21.51 -11.94
CA SER A 432 11.59 21.57 -11.53
C SER A 432 11.92 22.57 -10.40
N THR A 433 10.97 23.41 -10.00
CA THR A 433 11.16 24.54 -9.09
C THR A 433 11.44 24.14 -7.63
N ASN A 434 10.96 22.96 -7.20
CA ASN A 434 11.14 22.46 -5.83
C ASN A 434 12.23 21.38 -5.68
N GLN A 435 13.02 21.12 -6.74
CA GLN A 435 13.92 19.96 -6.83
C GLN A 435 15.41 20.35 -6.88
N GLN A 436 15.89 21.10 -5.88
CA GLN A 436 17.25 21.69 -5.91
C GLN A 436 18.40 20.66 -5.87
N ASP A 437 18.16 19.41 -5.49
CA ASP A 437 19.18 18.35 -5.32
C ASP A 437 19.02 17.16 -6.28
N CYS A 438 18.20 17.29 -7.33
CA CYS A 438 17.84 16.18 -8.20
C CYS A 438 18.75 16.03 -9.41
N SER A 439 19.14 14.78 -9.72
CA SER A 439 19.97 14.46 -10.88
C SER A 439 19.18 14.65 -12.18
N ALA A 440 19.86 15.03 -13.27
CA ALA A 440 19.24 15.21 -14.59
C ALA A 440 18.55 13.93 -15.13
N THR A 441 18.99 12.75 -14.68
CA THR A 441 18.38 11.46 -15.02
C THR A 441 17.09 11.18 -14.25
N SER A 442 16.97 11.66 -13.01
CA SER A 442 15.74 11.53 -12.20
C SER A 442 14.61 12.41 -12.74
N GLN A 443 14.94 13.55 -13.37
CA GLN A 443 13.96 14.44 -14.00
C GLN A 443 13.27 13.80 -15.21
N ILE A 444 13.98 13.00 -16.00
CA ILE A 444 13.41 12.30 -17.17
C ILE A 444 12.43 11.19 -16.73
N LEU A 445 12.64 10.59 -15.55
CA LEU A 445 11.71 9.62 -14.97
C LEU A 445 10.45 10.29 -14.41
N ASN A 446 10.56 11.50 -13.86
CA ASN A 446 9.42 12.29 -13.37
C ASN A 446 8.44 12.59 -14.51
N ASP A 447 8.94 13.08 -15.65
CA ASP A 447 8.12 13.40 -16.85
C ASP A 447 7.40 12.19 -17.47
N LEU A 448 7.81 10.95 -17.14
CA LEU A 448 7.20 9.71 -17.66
C LEU A 448 6.20 9.08 -16.69
N VAL A 449 6.25 9.44 -15.40
CA VAL A 449 5.49 8.78 -14.32
C VAL A 449 4.41 9.67 -13.73
N LEU A 450 4.64 10.98 -13.59
CA LEU A 450 3.67 11.90 -13.02
C LEU A 450 2.86 12.64 -14.10
N PRO A 451 1.54 12.82 -13.88
CA PRO A 451 0.78 13.75 -14.70
C PRO A 451 1.29 15.18 -14.52
N GLU A 452 1.00 16.04 -15.51
CA GLU A 452 1.26 17.48 -15.40
C GLU A 452 0.46 18.07 -14.21
N GLY A 453 1.07 19.02 -13.50
CA GLY A 453 0.47 19.71 -12.35
C GLY A 453 1.16 19.47 -11.00
N GLU A 454 0.40 19.78 -9.95
CA GLU A 454 0.80 19.77 -8.55
C GLU A 454 -0.31 19.23 -7.66
N LEU A 455 0.09 18.42 -6.67
CA LEU A 455 -0.72 17.82 -5.62
C LEU A 455 -0.15 18.22 -4.26
N GLU A 456 -0.95 18.85 -3.40
CA GLU A 456 -0.56 19.22 -2.03
C GLU A 456 -1.55 18.65 -1.02
N LEU A 457 -1.05 18.18 0.12
CA LEU A 457 -1.84 17.75 1.26
C LEU A 457 -1.15 18.20 2.56
N HIS A 458 -1.87 19.00 3.35
CA HIS A 458 -1.43 19.43 4.66
C HIS A 458 -2.56 19.23 5.66
N HIS A 459 -2.26 18.72 6.85
CA HIS A 459 -3.20 18.69 7.97
C HIS A 459 -2.47 18.34 9.27
N VAL A 460 -3.15 18.54 10.39
CA VAL A 460 -2.64 18.20 11.73
C VAL A 460 -3.67 17.40 12.50
N PHE A 461 -3.29 16.21 12.95
CA PHE A 461 -4.01 15.44 13.96
C PHE A 461 -3.50 15.79 15.35
N GLU A 462 -4.42 16.05 16.28
CA GLU A 462 -4.10 16.22 17.70
C GLU A 462 -5.05 15.38 18.56
N ARG A 463 -4.47 14.48 19.37
CA ARG A 463 -5.19 13.64 20.33
C ARG A 463 -5.96 14.49 21.33
N THR A 464 -7.20 14.09 21.60
CA THR A 464 -8.06 14.68 22.64
C THR A 464 -8.24 13.74 23.82
N SER A 465 -8.45 12.44 23.58
CA SER A 465 -8.55 11.42 24.62
C SER A 465 -7.99 10.09 24.15
N ILE A 466 -7.63 9.23 25.11
CA ILE A 466 -7.20 7.87 24.88
C ILE A 466 -7.78 6.96 25.96
N GLU A 467 -8.32 5.84 25.56
CA GLU A 467 -8.78 4.76 26.41
C GLU A 467 -8.04 3.48 26.00
N ARG A 468 -7.51 2.76 26.99
CA ARG A 468 -6.72 1.54 26.73
C ARG A 468 -7.55 0.29 27.02
N GLY A 469 -7.52 -0.63 26.08
CA GLY A 469 -8.00 -1.99 26.19
C GLY A 469 -7.24 -2.82 27.22
N GLN A 470 -7.82 -3.96 27.56
CA GLN A 470 -7.25 -4.85 28.59
C GLN A 470 -6.35 -5.93 28.00
N LYS A 471 -6.68 -6.46 26.82
CA LYS A 471 -6.01 -7.61 26.21
C LYS A 471 -5.23 -7.18 24.97
N GLN A 472 -3.93 -7.48 24.92
CA GLN A 472 -3.11 -7.29 23.73
C GLN A 472 -3.65 -8.06 22.52
N LEU A 473 -3.38 -7.52 21.33
CA LEU A 473 -3.74 -8.19 20.09
C LEU A 473 -3.07 -9.57 19.98
N ASP A 474 -3.79 -10.52 19.39
CA ASP A 474 -3.30 -11.88 19.15
C ASP A 474 -2.59 -12.01 17.78
N LEU A 475 -2.00 -10.92 17.28
CA LEU A 475 -1.28 -10.91 16.00
C LEU A 475 -0.10 -11.90 16.01
N GLY A 476 0.12 -12.58 14.88
CA GLY A 476 1.08 -13.68 14.73
C GLY A 476 0.64 -15.02 15.33
N ARG A 477 -0.56 -15.13 15.93
CA ARG A 477 -1.01 -16.38 16.57
C ARG A 477 -1.89 -17.22 15.65
N SER A 478 -1.68 -18.54 15.69
CA SER A 478 -2.55 -19.49 15.00
C SER A 478 -3.92 -19.63 15.67
N TYR A 479 -4.92 -20.00 14.90
CA TYR A 479 -6.28 -20.32 15.34
C TYR A 479 -6.84 -21.48 14.50
N SER A 480 -7.91 -22.11 14.99
CA SER A 480 -8.38 -23.41 14.48
C SER A 480 -9.33 -23.29 13.30
N SER A 481 -10.11 -22.20 13.25
CA SER A 481 -11.09 -21.92 12.20
C SER A 481 -10.48 -21.37 10.92
N ARG A 482 -9.14 -21.24 10.85
CA ARG A 482 -8.43 -20.72 9.68
C ARG A 482 -8.71 -21.58 8.44
N PRO A 483 -9.25 -20.99 7.35
CA PRO A 483 -9.46 -21.70 6.10
C PRO A 483 -8.17 -22.33 5.59
N GLN A 484 -8.28 -23.56 5.11
CA GLN A 484 -7.15 -24.23 4.46
C GLN A 484 -7.09 -23.81 2.99
N ALA A 485 -5.88 -23.80 2.40
CA ALA A 485 -5.68 -23.38 1.01
C ALA A 485 -6.61 -24.15 0.03
N ASN A 486 -6.73 -25.46 0.22
CA ASN A 486 -7.59 -26.33 -0.60
C ASN A 486 -9.10 -26.11 -0.41
N GLN A 487 -9.54 -25.31 0.55
CA GLN A 487 -10.96 -24.98 0.75
C GLN A 487 -11.37 -23.72 0.00
N LEU A 488 -10.41 -22.83 -0.30
CA LEU A 488 -10.68 -21.55 -0.95
C LEU A 488 -10.17 -21.53 -2.39
N GLN A 489 -9.04 -22.18 -2.64
CA GLN A 489 -8.38 -22.22 -3.94
C GLN A 489 -9.26 -22.95 -4.96
N ILE A 490 -9.21 -22.44 -6.18
CA ILE A 490 -9.89 -23.00 -7.34
C ILE A 490 -9.05 -24.15 -7.88
N ASP A 491 -9.70 -25.25 -8.24
CA ASP A 491 -9.01 -26.38 -8.85
C ASP A 491 -8.46 -25.97 -10.22
N GLU A 492 -7.19 -26.25 -10.48
CA GLU A 492 -6.54 -25.93 -11.78
C GLU A 492 -7.28 -26.56 -12.97
N THR A 493 -8.05 -27.63 -12.74
CA THR A 493 -8.87 -28.29 -13.77
C THR A 493 -10.09 -27.48 -14.21
N ASP A 494 -10.52 -26.52 -13.40
CA ASP A 494 -11.64 -25.62 -13.71
C ASP A 494 -11.16 -24.38 -14.49
N LEU A 495 -9.85 -24.15 -14.55
CA LEU A 495 -9.24 -23.06 -15.30
C LEU A 495 -9.08 -23.42 -16.78
N ASN A 496 -9.43 -22.48 -17.65
CA ASN A 496 -9.40 -22.63 -19.09
C ASN A 496 -8.23 -21.85 -19.69
N SER A 497 -7.39 -22.55 -20.46
CA SER A 497 -6.27 -21.96 -21.21
C SER A 497 -6.74 -21.48 -22.59
N TRP A 498 -7.52 -20.40 -22.62
CA TRP A 498 -8.16 -19.90 -23.84
C TRP A 498 -7.27 -18.91 -24.63
N GLY A 499 -6.34 -18.21 -23.96
CA GLY A 499 -5.50 -17.17 -24.56
C GLY A 499 -4.75 -17.58 -25.83
N GLY A 500 -4.35 -18.86 -25.93
CA GLY A 500 -3.62 -19.38 -27.09
C GLY A 500 -4.45 -19.56 -28.36
N ASN A 501 -5.76 -19.85 -28.26
CA ASN A 501 -6.54 -20.33 -29.41
C ASN A 501 -7.92 -19.68 -29.56
N GLU A 502 -8.51 -19.17 -28.48
CA GLU A 502 -9.88 -18.63 -28.50
C GLU A 502 -9.87 -17.12 -28.68
N PRO A 503 -10.88 -16.53 -29.36
CA PRO A 503 -10.95 -15.09 -29.55
C PRO A 503 -11.53 -14.33 -28.36
N HIS A 504 -12.06 -15.01 -27.34
CA HIS A 504 -12.65 -14.37 -26.17
C HIS A 504 -12.54 -15.27 -24.93
N MET A 505 -12.77 -14.69 -23.75
CA MET A 505 -12.91 -15.43 -22.51
C MET A 505 -14.13 -16.36 -22.58
N PRO A 506 -14.02 -17.66 -22.24
CA PRO A 506 -15.16 -18.57 -22.26
C PRO A 506 -16.22 -18.14 -21.26
N ASP A 507 -17.47 -18.14 -21.71
CA ASP A 507 -18.60 -17.62 -20.97
C ASP A 507 -19.49 -18.76 -20.45
N GLU A 508 -20.15 -19.47 -21.36
CA GLU A 508 -21.08 -20.57 -21.05
C GLU A 508 -22.18 -20.18 -20.03
N THR A 509 -22.50 -18.88 -19.89
CA THR A 509 -23.52 -18.39 -18.94
C THR A 509 -24.87 -19.08 -19.12
N THR A 510 -25.50 -19.35 -17.98
CA THR A 510 -26.92 -19.72 -17.89
C THR A 510 -27.76 -18.66 -17.18
N MET A 511 -27.14 -17.58 -16.71
CA MET A 511 -27.81 -16.48 -16.00
C MET A 511 -28.28 -15.39 -16.95
N ARG A 512 -27.57 -15.18 -18.06
CA ARG A 512 -27.92 -14.21 -19.11
C ARG A 512 -28.63 -14.86 -20.29
N SER A 513 -29.29 -14.04 -21.10
CA SER A 513 -30.05 -14.48 -22.28
C SER A 513 -29.16 -14.98 -23.42
N HIS A 514 -27.99 -14.37 -23.61
CA HIS A 514 -27.02 -14.74 -24.64
C HIS A 514 -25.60 -14.77 -24.04
N SER A 515 -24.79 -15.73 -24.49
CA SER A 515 -23.39 -15.87 -24.08
C SER A 515 -22.44 -15.19 -25.08
N PHE A 516 -21.19 -14.95 -24.68
CA PHE A 516 -20.15 -14.42 -25.55
C PHE A 516 -19.94 -15.29 -26.81
N GLU A 517 -20.04 -16.62 -26.71
CA GLU A 517 -19.92 -17.53 -27.86
C GLU A 517 -21.00 -17.27 -28.91
N LEU A 518 -22.25 -16.98 -28.47
CA LEU A 518 -23.32 -16.61 -29.38
C LEU A 518 -23.09 -15.23 -29.98
N ALA A 519 -22.69 -14.26 -29.17
CA ALA A 519 -22.47 -12.88 -29.61
C ALA A 519 -21.33 -12.76 -30.63
N ILE A 520 -20.26 -13.54 -30.48
CA ILE A 520 -19.17 -13.62 -31.46
C ILE A 520 -19.64 -14.16 -32.81
N GLY A 521 -20.64 -15.05 -32.83
CA GLY A 521 -21.27 -15.51 -34.07
C GLY A 521 -21.91 -14.39 -34.92
N CYS A 522 -22.13 -13.19 -34.37
CA CYS A 522 -22.58 -12.04 -35.15
C CYS A 522 -21.51 -11.44 -36.07
N PHE A 523 -20.22 -11.66 -35.78
CA PHE A 523 -19.12 -11.09 -36.57
C PHE A 523 -19.11 -11.59 -38.02
N ASP A 524 -19.61 -12.81 -38.26
CA ASP A 524 -19.80 -13.40 -39.59
C ASP A 524 -20.72 -12.54 -40.49
N TYR A 525 -21.67 -11.82 -39.89
CA TYR A 525 -22.64 -10.99 -40.61
C TYR A 525 -22.20 -9.53 -40.70
N PHE A 526 -21.15 -9.13 -39.98
CA PHE A 526 -20.67 -7.75 -39.96
C PHE A 526 -19.55 -7.46 -40.98
N GLN A 527 -19.22 -8.39 -41.89
CA GLN A 527 -18.18 -8.16 -42.91
C GLN A 527 -18.40 -6.88 -43.74
N GLY A 528 -19.64 -6.50 -44.01
CA GLY A 528 -19.97 -5.27 -44.74
C GLY A 528 -19.84 -3.99 -43.92
N GLU A 529 -20.05 -4.07 -42.61
CA GLU A 529 -20.16 -2.91 -41.70
C GLU A 529 -18.90 -2.71 -40.86
N ALA A 530 -18.31 -3.79 -40.34
CA ALA A 530 -17.18 -3.81 -39.41
C ALA A 530 -16.09 -4.82 -39.83
N SER A 531 -15.66 -4.76 -41.09
CA SER A 531 -14.63 -5.66 -41.65
C SER A 531 -13.33 -5.74 -40.84
N GLY A 532 -12.89 -4.65 -40.20
CA GLY A 532 -11.71 -4.66 -39.33
C GLY A 532 -11.86 -5.60 -38.14
N ALA A 533 -13.04 -5.58 -37.50
CA ALA A 533 -13.35 -6.45 -36.37
C ALA A 533 -13.44 -7.92 -36.81
N THR A 534 -14.14 -8.21 -37.90
CA THR A 534 -14.27 -9.58 -38.43
C THR A 534 -12.90 -10.15 -38.83
N ASN A 535 -12.09 -9.38 -39.58
CA ASN A 535 -10.76 -9.81 -40.00
C ASN A 535 -9.84 -10.03 -38.80
N ALA A 536 -9.91 -9.17 -37.77
CA ALA A 536 -9.10 -9.35 -36.57
C ALA A 536 -9.41 -10.69 -35.91
N ILE A 537 -10.67 -11.04 -35.72
CA ILE A 537 -11.07 -12.31 -35.11
C ILE A 537 -10.67 -13.51 -35.99
N ASP A 538 -10.82 -13.41 -37.31
CA ASP A 538 -10.42 -14.46 -38.26
C ASP A 538 -8.89 -14.67 -38.29
N ASP A 539 -8.10 -13.60 -38.13
CA ASP A 539 -6.64 -13.59 -38.19
C ASP A 539 -5.98 -13.67 -36.80
N SER A 540 -6.55 -14.48 -35.89
CA SER A 540 -5.99 -14.74 -34.55
C SER A 540 -5.92 -13.52 -33.61
N GLY A 541 -6.71 -12.48 -33.87
CA GLY A 541 -7.01 -11.42 -32.90
C GLY A 541 -7.90 -11.92 -31.76
N TYR A 542 -8.09 -11.11 -30.73
CA TYR A 542 -8.97 -11.42 -29.61
C TYR A 542 -9.71 -10.19 -29.11
N ILE A 543 -10.82 -10.44 -28.41
CA ILE A 543 -11.58 -9.45 -27.65
C ILE A 543 -10.87 -9.25 -26.32
N TRP A 544 -10.34 -8.05 -26.10
CA TRP A 544 -9.62 -7.71 -24.87
C TRP A 544 -10.53 -7.00 -23.85
N ARG A 545 -11.64 -6.40 -24.30
CA ARG A 545 -12.64 -5.80 -23.42
C ARG A 545 -14.01 -6.07 -24.00
N ALA A 546 -14.93 -6.52 -23.16
CA ALA A 546 -16.29 -6.75 -23.62
C ALA A 546 -17.29 -6.53 -22.50
N THR A 547 -18.45 -5.94 -22.83
CA THR A 547 -19.55 -5.73 -21.89
C THR A 547 -20.88 -6.11 -22.53
N THR A 548 -21.78 -6.66 -21.73
CA THR A 548 -23.13 -7.05 -22.14
C THR A 548 -24.17 -6.60 -21.14
N LYS A 549 -25.34 -6.21 -21.65
CA LYS A 549 -26.53 -5.87 -20.86
C LYS A 549 -27.76 -6.56 -21.46
N ASP A 550 -28.48 -7.32 -20.63
CA ASP A 550 -29.76 -7.90 -21.04
C ASP A 550 -30.85 -6.82 -21.08
N THR A 551 -31.66 -6.84 -22.13
CA THR A 551 -32.78 -5.92 -22.35
C THR A 551 -34.07 -6.70 -22.62
N ALA A 552 -35.21 -6.00 -22.61
CA ALA A 552 -36.50 -6.63 -22.87
C ALA A 552 -36.62 -7.23 -24.30
N GLN A 553 -35.77 -6.83 -25.24
CA GLN A 553 -35.82 -7.27 -26.64
C GLN A 553 -34.61 -8.13 -27.07
N GLY A 554 -33.65 -8.38 -26.18
CA GLY A 554 -32.43 -9.09 -26.50
C GLY A 554 -31.30 -8.74 -25.54
N SER A 555 -30.08 -8.61 -26.05
CA SER A 555 -28.89 -8.21 -25.29
C SER A 555 -28.06 -7.21 -26.09
N GLU A 556 -27.60 -6.15 -25.44
CA GLU A 556 -26.71 -5.14 -26.01
C GLU A 556 -25.27 -5.52 -25.73
N TRP A 557 -24.40 -5.43 -26.74
CA TRP A 557 -23.00 -5.82 -26.66
C TRP A 557 -22.10 -4.65 -27.07
N ASN A 558 -21.02 -4.46 -26.31
CA ASN A 558 -19.91 -3.58 -26.66
C ASN A 558 -18.62 -4.40 -26.55
N MET A 559 -17.95 -4.63 -27.67
CA MET A 559 -16.77 -5.48 -27.76
C MET A 559 -15.61 -4.72 -28.38
N SER A 560 -14.48 -4.71 -27.68
CA SER A 560 -13.21 -4.14 -28.14
C SER A 560 -12.26 -5.27 -28.52
N TRP A 561 -11.73 -5.20 -29.73
CA TRP A 561 -10.87 -6.21 -30.33
C TRP A 561 -9.48 -5.65 -30.56
N VAL A 562 -8.50 -6.55 -30.61
CA VAL A 562 -7.12 -6.28 -31.01
C VAL A 562 -6.67 -7.35 -32.00
N ALA A 563 -6.04 -6.91 -33.09
CA ALA A 563 -5.46 -7.76 -34.11
C ALA A 563 -3.96 -7.98 -33.88
N GLN A 564 -3.39 -8.96 -34.58
CA GLN A 564 -1.96 -9.29 -34.47
C GLN A 564 -1.04 -8.14 -34.90
N ASP A 565 -1.51 -7.24 -35.78
CA ASP A 565 -0.77 -6.05 -36.20
C ASP A 565 -0.94 -4.86 -35.23
N GLU A 566 -1.46 -5.11 -34.02
CA GLU A 566 -1.75 -4.12 -32.96
C GLU A 566 -2.80 -3.08 -33.36
N SER A 567 -3.47 -3.27 -34.52
CA SER A 567 -4.68 -2.52 -34.81
C SER A 567 -5.79 -2.94 -33.86
N ALA A 568 -6.52 -1.96 -33.36
CA ALA A 568 -7.57 -2.20 -32.37
C ALA A 568 -8.77 -1.31 -32.65
N GLY A 569 -9.94 -1.79 -32.24
CA GLY A 569 -11.17 -1.03 -32.36
C GLY A 569 -12.27 -1.63 -31.50
N TRP A 570 -13.46 -1.08 -31.64
CA TRP A 570 -14.63 -1.54 -30.90
C TRP A 570 -15.87 -1.59 -31.79
N ILE A 571 -16.82 -2.41 -31.39
CA ILE A 571 -18.10 -2.61 -32.07
C ILE A 571 -19.23 -2.67 -31.03
N LYS A 572 -20.33 -1.99 -31.33
CA LYS A 572 -21.59 -2.04 -30.58
C LYS A 572 -22.69 -2.64 -31.44
N PHE A 573 -23.43 -3.59 -30.90
CA PHE A 573 -24.52 -4.26 -31.60
C PHE A 573 -25.52 -4.87 -30.62
N ASN A 574 -26.72 -5.16 -31.13
CA ASN A 574 -27.79 -5.82 -30.38
C ASN A 574 -28.02 -7.23 -30.93
N LEU A 575 -28.28 -8.18 -30.03
CA LEU A 575 -28.61 -9.56 -30.35
C LEU A 575 -30.00 -9.91 -29.81
N THR A 576 -30.94 -10.20 -30.70
CA THR A 576 -32.36 -10.47 -30.35
C THR A 576 -32.73 -11.96 -30.35
N GLY A 577 -31.81 -12.84 -30.75
CA GLY A 577 -32.03 -14.29 -30.82
C GLY A 577 -30.77 -15.05 -31.26
N THR A 578 -30.93 -16.16 -31.99
CA THR A 578 -29.78 -16.90 -32.53
C THR A 578 -29.06 -16.10 -33.63
N PRO A 579 -27.71 -16.10 -33.67
CA PRO A 579 -26.95 -15.32 -34.64
C PRO A 579 -27.39 -15.54 -36.09
N SER A 580 -27.86 -14.47 -36.72
CA SER A 580 -28.31 -14.43 -38.12
C SER A 580 -28.34 -12.99 -38.61
N GLU A 581 -28.39 -12.78 -39.93
CA GLU A 581 -28.45 -11.44 -40.54
C GLU A 581 -29.61 -10.57 -40.01
N SER A 582 -30.72 -11.18 -39.59
CA SER A 582 -31.87 -10.46 -39.01
C SER A 582 -31.84 -10.31 -37.49
N ALA A 583 -31.00 -11.07 -36.79
CA ALA A 583 -30.94 -11.08 -35.32
C ALA A 583 -29.74 -10.29 -34.77
N CYS A 584 -28.68 -10.16 -35.57
CA CYS A 584 -27.48 -9.37 -35.27
C CYS A 584 -27.66 -7.95 -35.82
N GLU A 585 -28.12 -7.03 -34.98
CA GLU A 585 -28.36 -5.65 -35.36
C GLU A 585 -27.13 -4.80 -35.05
N PHE A 586 -26.39 -4.41 -36.09
CA PHE A 586 -25.25 -3.51 -35.96
C PHE A 586 -25.69 -2.10 -35.53
N THR A 587 -24.97 -1.51 -34.57
CA THR A 587 -25.24 -0.15 -34.08
C THR A 587 -24.13 0.80 -34.48
N GLU A 588 -22.89 0.56 -34.03
CA GLU A 588 -21.78 1.50 -34.16
C GLU A 588 -20.44 0.79 -34.12
N LYS A 589 -19.39 1.42 -34.67
CA LYS A 589 -18.00 0.98 -34.55
C LYS A 589 -17.04 2.15 -34.37
N GLY A 590 -15.89 1.87 -33.80
CA GLY A 590 -14.76 2.81 -33.74
C GLY A 590 -13.42 2.08 -33.85
N VAL A 591 -12.36 2.86 -33.97
CA VAL A 591 -10.96 2.42 -34.01
C VAL A 591 -10.23 3.19 -32.91
N PHE A 592 -9.28 2.56 -32.24
CA PHE A 592 -8.41 3.25 -31.29
C PHE A 592 -7.27 3.92 -32.06
N ASP A 593 -6.99 5.19 -31.73
CA ASP A 593 -5.91 5.95 -32.36
C ASP A 593 -4.52 5.48 -31.87
N ASP A 594 -4.47 4.94 -30.64
CA ASP A 594 -3.27 4.37 -30.02
C ASP A 594 -3.23 2.84 -30.19
N SER A 595 -2.01 2.28 -30.26
CA SER A 595 -1.81 0.83 -30.39
C SER A 595 -2.14 0.12 -29.08
N VAL A 596 -3.08 -0.83 -29.11
CA VAL A 596 -3.34 -1.73 -27.99
C VAL A 596 -2.36 -2.90 -28.07
N ALA A 597 -1.69 -3.21 -26.96
CA ALA A 597 -0.73 -4.32 -26.93
C ALA A 597 -1.41 -5.66 -27.25
N PHE A 598 -0.82 -6.37 -28.21
CA PHE A 598 -1.22 -7.72 -28.58
C PHE A 598 -0.24 -8.73 -27.99
N ASN A 599 -0.70 -9.59 -27.07
CA ASN A 599 0.10 -10.70 -26.58
C ASN A 599 -0.77 -11.84 -26.04
N ARG A 600 -1.09 -12.80 -26.91
CA ARG A 600 -1.88 -13.99 -26.54
C ARG A 600 -1.20 -14.90 -25.53
N GLU A 601 0.13 -15.02 -25.59
CA GLU A 601 0.89 -15.93 -24.72
C GLU A 601 0.92 -15.45 -23.26
N ALA A 602 0.68 -14.15 -23.04
CA ALA A 602 0.60 -13.57 -21.71
C ALA A 602 -0.80 -13.64 -21.08
N ILE A 603 -1.84 -14.06 -21.81
CA ILE A 603 -3.19 -14.19 -21.24
C ILE A 603 -3.19 -15.40 -20.28
N PRO A 604 -3.45 -15.20 -18.97
CA PRO A 604 -3.44 -16.28 -18.00
C PRO A 604 -4.60 -17.26 -18.22
N THR A 605 -4.52 -18.42 -17.58
CA THR A 605 -5.66 -19.34 -17.46
C THR A 605 -6.73 -18.73 -16.56
N THR A 606 -8.00 -18.86 -16.91
CA THR A 606 -9.09 -18.24 -16.15
C THR A 606 -10.26 -19.19 -15.94
N LEU A 607 -11.07 -18.93 -14.91
CA LEU A 607 -12.41 -19.49 -14.84
C LEU A 607 -13.27 -19.05 -16.03
N ASN A 608 -14.33 -19.81 -16.32
CA ASN A 608 -15.39 -19.38 -17.23
C ASN A 608 -16.24 -18.31 -16.54
N ILE A 609 -16.83 -17.40 -17.33
CA ILE A 609 -17.70 -16.35 -16.78
C ILE A 609 -18.85 -17.00 -16.00
N SER A 610 -19.48 -18.05 -16.51
CA SER A 610 -20.53 -18.80 -15.78
C SER A 610 -20.11 -19.28 -14.38
N MET A 611 -18.88 -19.76 -14.20
CA MET A 611 -18.36 -20.19 -12.89
C MET A 611 -18.17 -19.00 -11.96
N MET A 612 -17.70 -17.87 -12.49
CA MET A 612 -17.58 -16.62 -11.76
C MET A 612 -18.95 -16.08 -11.35
N GLU A 613 -19.93 -16.09 -12.25
CA GLU A 613 -21.32 -15.69 -11.98
C GLU A 613 -21.91 -16.55 -10.84
N GLN A 614 -21.73 -17.88 -10.90
CA GLN A 614 -22.17 -18.80 -9.85
C GLN A 614 -21.51 -18.48 -8.51
N ARG A 615 -20.19 -18.28 -8.49
CA ARG A 615 -19.44 -18.00 -7.27
C ARG A 615 -19.85 -16.66 -6.65
N LEU A 616 -19.96 -15.59 -7.46
CA LEU A 616 -20.35 -14.25 -7.01
C LEU A 616 -21.81 -14.20 -6.53
N SER A 617 -22.69 -15.06 -7.07
CA SER A 617 -24.08 -15.19 -6.64
C SER A 617 -24.27 -15.99 -5.34
N ASP A 618 -23.22 -16.67 -4.86
CA ASP A 618 -23.32 -17.48 -3.64
C ASP A 618 -23.38 -16.58 -2.40
N ALA A 619 -24.57 -16.49 -1.80
CA ALA A 619 -24.81 -15.69 -0.61
C ALA A 619 -24.03 -16.18 0.64
N VAL A 620 -23.51 -17.40 0.66
CA VAL A 620 -22.64 -17.87 1.76
C VAL A 620 -21.26 -17.20 1.65
N LEU A 621 -20.71 -17.15 0.44
CA LEU A 621 -19.41 -16.54 0.15
C LEU A 621 -19.51 -15.01 0.15
N TYR A 622 -20.47 -14.45 -0.60
CA TYR A 622 -20.59 -13.03 -0.86
C TYR A 622 -22.01 -12.51 -0.59
N GLU A 623 -22.43 -12.59 0.68
CA GLU A 623 -23.74 -12.08 1.12
C GLU A 623 -23.95 -10.60 0.76
N GLN A 624 -22.88 -9.82 0.77
CA GLN A 624 -22.85 -8.39 0.44
C GLN A 624 -23.18 -8.08 -1.02
N LEU A 625 -23.25 -9.07 -1.90
CA LEU A 625 -23.62 -8.90 -3.32
C LEU A 625 -25.07 -9.31 -3.62
N SER A 626 -25.77 -9.89 -2.64
CA SER A 626 -27.12 -10.45 -2.79
C SER A 626 -28.16 -9.67 -1.99
N GLY A 627 -29.18 -9.12 -2.65
CA GLY A 627 -30.22 -8.30 -2.01
C GLY A 627 -31.20 -7.69 -3.02
N THR A 628 -32.14 -6.87 -2.55
CA THR A 628 -33.11 -6.18 -3.43
C THR A 628 -32.45 -5.12 -4.31
N ASP A 629 -31.41 -4.47 -3.79
CA ASP A 629 -30.75 -3.31 -4.40
C ASP A 629 -29.26 -3.60 -4.70
N LEU A 630 -28.93 -4.88 -4.96
CA LEU A 630 -27.57 -5.36 -5.25
C LEU A 630 -27.51 -6.06 -6.62
N PHE A 631 -26.42 -6.74 -6.94
CA PHE A 631 -26.27 -7.43 -8.24
C PHE A 631 -27.16 -8.66 -8.37
N PHE A 632 -27.27 -9.45 -7.30
CA PHE A 632 -28.02 -10.70 -7.28
C PHE A 632 -29.26 -10.59 -6.40
N THR A 633 -30.36 -11.19 -6.85
CA THR A 633 -31.55 -11.39 -6.03
C THR A 633 -31.28 -12.46 -4.96
N SER A 634 -32.17 -12.58 -3.97
CA SER A 634 -32.08 -13.66 -2.96
C SER A 634 -32.20 -15.08 -3.53
N SER A 635 -32.63 -15.23 -4.79
CA SER A 635 -32.62 -16.50 -5.52
C SER A 635 -31.32 -16.79 -6.29
N GLY A 636 -30.33 -15.89 -6.24
CA GLY A 636 -29.06 -16.02 -6.96
C GLY A 636 -29.13 -15.66 -8.46
N THR A 637 -30.25 -15.10 -8.93
CA THR A 637 -30.36 -14.58 -10.30
C THR A 637 -30.00 -13.11 -10.36
N TYR A 638 -29.59 -12.61 -11.52
CA TYR A 638 -29.34 -11.17 -11.70
C TYR A 638 -30.55 -10.30 -11.38
N ALA A 639 -30.28 -9.15 -10.78
CA ALA A 639 -31.20 -8.04 -10.74
C ALA A 639 -31.35 -7.42 -12.15
N PRO A 640 -32.45 -6.69 -12.43
CA PRO A 640 -32.57 -5.93 -13.67
C PRO A 640 -31.44 -4.91 -13.83
N ASP A 641 -31.11 -4.60 -15.07
CA ASP A 641 -30.13 -3.57 -15.47
C ASP A 641 -28.68 -3.84 -15.05
N VAL A 642 -28.35 -5.09 -14.68
CA VAL A 642 -26.96 -5.50 -14.47
C VAL A 642 -26.26 -5.65 -15.81
N GLN A 643 -25.15 -4.93 -15.95
CA GLN A 643 -24.20 -5.09 -17.02
C GLN A 643 -23.03 -5.94 -16.51
N VAL A 644 -22.57 -6.87 -17.34
CA VAL A 644 -21.45 -7.77 -17.03
C VAL A 644 -20.39 -7.56 -18.09
N GLY A 645 -19.13 -7.53 -17.70
CA GLY A 645 -18.00 -7.43 -18.62
C GLY A 645 -16.77 -8.16 -18.14
N TYR A 646 -15.80 -8.30 -19.04
CA TYR A 646 -14.46 -8.73 -18.71
C TYR A 646 -13.42 -7.82 -19.38
N LEU A 647 -12.23 -7.79 -18.81
CA LEU A 647 -11.07 -7.03 -19.28
C LEU A 647 -9.83 -7.92 -19.25
N VAL A 648 -9.05 -7.88 -20.32
CA VAL A 648 -7.79 -8.58 -20.50
C VAL A 648 -6.70 -7.53 -20.61
N VAL A 649 -5.68 -7.64 -19.76
CA VAL A 649 -4.50 -6.78 -19.80
C VAL A 649 -3.28 -7.65 -19.95
N VAL A 650 -2.38 -7.24 -20.86
CA VAL A 650 -1.17 -7.99 -21.18
C VAL A 650 0.07 -7.07 -21.08
N PRO A 651 1.24 -7.62 -20.71
CA PRO A 651 2.49 -6.86 -20.64
C PRO A 651 2.81 -6.15 -21.97
N GLY A 652 3.28 -4.90 -21.88
CA GLY A 652 3.64 -4.07 -23.03
C GLY A 652 2.60 -3.05 -23.50
N GLY A 653 1.39 -3.02 -22.91
CA GLY A 653 0.38 -1.98 -23.15
C GLY A 653 0.40 -0.84 -22.14
N ASP A 654 -0.12 0.32 -22.53
CA ASP A 654 -0.25 1.52 -21.67
C ASP A 654 -1.20 1.31 -20.48
N LEU A 655 -2.10 0.33 -20.57
CA LEU A 655 -3.03 -0.07 -19.49
C LEU A 655 -2.36 -0.83 -18.33
N ASN A 656 -1.07 -1.17 -18.44
CA ASN A 656 -0.34 -1.89 -17.38
C ASN A 656 -0.14 -1.07 -16.10
N THR A 657 -0.19 0.25 -16.19
CA THR A 657 0.02 1.15 -15.04
C THR A 657 -1.16 1.13 -14.07
N LEU A 658 -2.39 0.87 -14.55
CA LEU A 658 -3.60 0.88 -13.72
C LEU A 658 -3.79 -0.43 -12.94
N LEU A 659 -3.21 -1.54 -13.40
CA LEU A 659 -3.43 -2.89 -12.87
C LEU A 659 -2.14 -3.64 -12.50
N SER A 660 -1.00 -2.96 -12.38
CA SER A 660 0.29 -3.56 -11.97
C SER A 660 0.25 -4.25 -10.59
N ASN A 661 -0.84 -4.09 -9.84
CA ASN A 661 -1.10 -4.79 -8.57
C ASN A 661 -1.86 -6.13 -8.74
N LEU A 662 -2.36 -6.46 -9.94
CA LEU A 662 -3.13 -7.68 -10.20
C LEU A 662 -2.31 -8.83 -10.81
N ALA A 663 -1.18 -8.53 -11.44
CA ALA A 663 -0.33 -9.55 -12.05
C ALA A 663 1.15 -9.23 -11.86
N SER A 664 1.99 -10.26 -11.90
CA SER A 664 3.44 -10.07 -11.97
C SER A 664 3.82 -9.48 -13.33
N ASP A 665 4.87 -8.66 -13.41
CA ASP A 665 5.34 -7.98 -14.64
C ASP A 665 5.54 -8.90 -15.87
N ALA A 666 5.55 -10.23 -15.67
CA ALA A 666 5.73 -11.24 -16.70
C ALA A 666 4.41 -11.83 -17.27
N ASP A 667 3.32 -11.81 -16.49
CA ASP A 667 2.05 -12.44 -16.84
C ASP A 667 0.94 -11.38 -16.99
N GLY A 668 -0.02 -11.60 -17.90
CA GLY A 668 -1.20 -10.74 -18.01
C GLY A 668 -2.22 -10.97 -16.90
N ALA A 669 -3.27 -10.16 -16.89
CA ALA A 669 -4.40 -10.26 -15.95
C ALA A 669 -5.73 -10.33 -16.72
N VAL A 670 -6.69 -11.08 -16.18
CA VAL A 670 -8.07 -11.09 -16.67
C VAL A 670 -9.01 -10.83 -15.51
N SER A 671 -9.81 -9.79 -15.61
CA SER A 671 -10.79 -9.42 -14.60
C SER A 671 -12.21 -9.47 -15.15
N ILE A 672 -13.17 -9.77 -14.28
CA ILE A 672 -14.60 -9.60 -14.53
C ILE A 672 -15.07 -8.38 -13.76
N ASP A 673 -15.86 -7.54 -14.43
CA ASP A 673 -16.54 -6.41 -13.82
C ASP A 673 -18.04 -6.52 -14.00
N MET A 674 -18.76 -5.94 -13.04
CA MET A 674 -20.20 -5.83 -13.09
C MET A 674 -20.58 -4.41 -12.69
N SER A 675 -21.56 -3.84 -13.39
CA SER A 675 -22.11 -2.53 -13.07
C SER A 675 -23.62 -2.54 -13.10
N ARG A 676 -24.24 -1.71 -12.27
CA ARG A 676 -25.70 -1.54 -12.20
C ARG A 676 -26.02 -0.09 -11.85
N THR A 677 -26.93 0.50 -12.60
CA THR A 677 -27.44 1.85 -12.34
C THR A 677 -28.95 1.83 -12.21
N TRP A 678 -29.51 2.44 -11.16
CA TRP A 678 -30.96 2.51 -10.98
C TRP A 678 -31.39 3.70 -10.13
N ASP A 679 -32.60 4.18 -10.40
CA ASP A 679 -33.27 5.20 -9.60
C ASP A 679 -33.99 4.55 -8.41
N GLY A 680 -33.52 4.85 -7.20
CA GLY A 680 -34.12 4.43 -5.94
C GLY A 680 -35.44 5.12 -5.67
N ASN A 681 -36.33 4.44 -4.93
CA ASN A 681 -37.61 5.02 -4.49
C ASN A 681 -37.45 6.06 -3.36
N ASP A 682 -36.23 6.21 -2.84
CA ASP A 682 -35.82 7.12 -1.78
C ASP A 682 -35.32 8.49 -2.30
N GLY A 683 -35.36 8.71 -3.61
CA GLY A 683 -34.92 9.96 -4.25
C GLY A 683 -33.42 10.00 -4.58
N TRP A 684 -32.74 8.85 -4.53
CA TRP A 684 -31.33 8.71 -4.89
C TRP A 684 -31.17 7.91 -6.18
N ALA A 685 -30.34 8.39 -7.10
CA ALA A 685 -29.79 7.61 -8.21
C ALA A 685 -28.58 6.82 -7.68
N ASN A 686 -28.54 5.54 -8.00
CA ASN A 686 -27.54 4.60 -7.47
C ASN A 686 -26.68 4.07 -8.60
N GLN A 687 -25.37 3.97 -8.35
CA GLN A 687 -24.40 3.31 -9.20
C GLN A 687 -23.61 2.31 -8.37
N LEU A 688 -23.72 1.03 -8.73
CA LEU A 688 -23.02 -0.07 -8.09
C LEU A 688 -22.03 -0.67 -9.08
N ASN A 689 -20.76 -0.78 -8.70
CA ASN A 689 -19.70 -1.37 -9.50
C ASN A 689 -18.98 -2.47 -8.71
N LEU A 690 -18.47 -3.48 -9.40
CA LEU A 690 -17.71 -4.58 -8.82
C LEU A 690 -16.59 -5.00 -9.77
N LEU A 691 -15.48 -5.43 -9.19
CA LEU A 691 -14.36 -6.03 -9.91
C LEU A 691 -13.94 -7.34 -9.22
N ALA A 692 -13.67 -8.36 -10.01
CA ALA A 692 -13.18 -9.66 -9.56
C ALA A 692 -12.07 -10.17 -10.49
N ASP A 693 -11.12 -10.90 -9.93
CA ASP A 693 -10.07 -11.58 -10.67
C ASP A 693 -10.59 -12.93 -11.20
N ALA A 694 -10.50 -13.15 -12.50
CA ALA A 694 -10.95 -14.38 -13.15
C ALA A 694 -9.95 -15.53 -13.03
N ASN A 695 -8.67 -15.26 -12.74
CA ASN A 695 -7.65 -16.28 -12.55
C ASN A 695 -7.84 -16.99 -11.21
N GLU A 696 -7.95 -16.22 -10.12
CA GLU A 696 -8.16 -16.77 -8.77
C GLU A 696 -9.64 -16.93 -8.38
N GLY A 697 -10.57 -16.34 -9.14
CA GLY A 697 -11.99 -16.24 -8.76
C GLY A 697 -12.25 -15.46 -7.47
N ARG A 698 -11.37 -14.49 -7.22
CA ARG A 698 -11.35 -13.64 -6.03
C ARG A 698 -12.10 -12.34 -6.29
N LEU A 699 -12.95 -11.93 -5.36
CA LEU A 699 -13.51 -10.58 -5.36
C LEU A 699 -12.40 -9.57 -5.00
N LEU A 700 -12.20 -8.57 -5.84
CA LEU A 700 -11.18 -7.54 -5.65
C LEU A 700 -11.76 -6.33 -4.91
N GLY A 701 -12.99 -5.95 -5.25
CA GLY A 701 -13.70 -4.90 -4.56
C GLY A 701 -15.05 -4.58 -5.19
N TRP A 702 -15.82 -3.75 -4.51
CA TRP A 702 -17.09 -3.21 -5.00
C TRP A 702 -17.35 -1.83 -4.41
N SER A 703 -18.13 -1.01 -5.12
CA SER A 703 -18.48 0.35 -4.70
C SER A 703 -19.93 0.65 -5.01
N LEU A 704 -20.67 1.19 -4.05
CA LEU A 704 -21.98 1.79 -4.22
C LEU A 704 -21.85 3.30 -4.06
N ILE A 705 -22.24 4.06 -5.07
CA ILE A 705 -22.28 5.52 -5.06
C ILE A 705 -23.73 5.96 -5.26
N GLN A 706 -24.17 6.92 -4.46
CA GLN A 706 -25.53 7.44 -4.50
C GLN A 706 -25.50 8.96 -4.60
N GLN A 707 -26.30 9.49 -5.52
CA GLN A 707 -26.50 10.94 -5.72
C GLN A 707 -28.00 11.28 -5.77
N PRO A 708 -28.41 12.50 -5.40
CA PRO A 708 -29.81 12.94 -5.51
C PRO A 708 -30.30 12.91 -6.95
N GLN A 709 -31.59 12.55 -7.13
CA GLN A 709 -32.28 12.54 -8.44
C GLN A 709 -32.63 13.93 -8.99
#